data_AF-A0A2R9UD73-F1
#
_entry.id   AF-A0A2R9UD73-F1
#
_cell.length_a   1.000
_cell.length_b   1.000
_cell.length_c   1.000
_cell.angle_alpha   90.00
_cell.angle_beta   90.00
_cell.angle_gamma   90.00
#
_symmetry.space_group_name_H-M   'P 1'
#
loop_
_entity.id
_entity.type
_entity.pdbx_description
1 polymer ?
#
loop_
_entity_poly.entity_id
_entity_poly.type
_entity_poly.pdbx_seq_one_letter_code
_entity_poly.pdbx_strand_id
1 'polypeptide(L)'
;MTADISVVVPAHAEGRILLPTLRSVRAAADVAGESGIRVELVIVADRIDEETRRVLDAHADSATLGDVELQVLEVDNGDLGLSRNDGIAAATAPVIAVLDGDNLISTRWLIDGLEQVRAHGDRTIVHPETIISFGARHTRWDLVAGDAPDFPPGLLAAVNPWDACVIASRAVFETVPYLYLPPTLGLGPEDWAWNLETLDAGFTHVVAPRTAMFYRVRPGSLLAAHGDNLLPPVGFLSSLDRAEAALNDARLFPRAIPRTGRDVFREVVPFPVRRALRDTARGTRSVARRVVRRIGREGAPIAPVPSAIVGEEWLHHEWAAANRLEPEVPFPRADAVARYSPWGHPWGEWDRERAAAYWGMLRAFGGAPDFLFVCPWVRTGGGDRVMLQYIASVRRTRPDARIVLLTTEPDRSTRLSEVPEGVRVVELRDFLSRHVDREWMVSRLLPQLFTQAAPRTMHLFNSTVGYDVVERFGRVLSRKIAIFVSTFVLDRTPDGERTSVLFYRHPRFLDPVQAVLVDSRAFAETMVREQGYDREKFWVQHQIVPDLPMVARASRTISDSAPLRVLWAGRFDLQKRLDVLADVAEEIVRRGLPVRIDYYGEAVMGDPDLETHLARLDAAGAVRHPAYSHIGEVALDRYDVYLMTSEWEGVPNTLLEAMTVGVPAIAPLVGGVGEVLDERTGYPVERFDDAGLYADALEAVLSDVEQSRDRAQAAHDLVRAKFSVEAFDEGMESVPHYLDGLADPEGEADAVSPEEPEIRFVADDETLRFLASDAPRVLMFAGSAGYANYGDVLQHKNVLRQWAESAPDRTPVSVFHVGSAGSPEHLAALRDWYRTRHIVFFHRPDEEIPEWLAPTPSAEGAAWPTHVVGGGYLNKEWGPGYIAVIDAMADQLGAETFLFSGMQIDDFIVPHIVDFAERREVSAFGTRDRQSFARVRAALGDRAAHTFDDLWEIISAWEAAPPTPSDRPFRLGLHINASGYVGDDVIAHISEMLGEVLQRHPDARVTLLNAYDDRRAEVVDTLAALRLFDDTFPFATFDVVDLARISLETAPGEPTPEGVARLDLDAAITCSYHTAMTMNALGVPAFLLRRSAYYAQKAEIFGLPDDFATFIDAPERYLKDFAAEDAERRAWTARLAAWIRGESVALGEPA
;
A
#
# COMPACT_ATOMS: atom_id res chain seq x y z
N MET A 1 -19.28 49.92 -13.51
CA MET A 1 -19.22 49.18 -14.78
C MET A 1 -18.58 47.85 -14.45
N THR A 2 -19.10 46.71 -14.90
CA THR A 2 -18.68 45.35 -14.49
C THR A 2 -17.30 44.97 -15.05
N ALA A 3 -16.47 44.21 -14.34
CA ALA A 3 -15.18 43.74 -14.85
C ALA A 3 -15.34 42.87 -16.13
N ASP A 4 -14.30 42.81 -16.96
CA ASP A 4 -14.27 42.01 -18.19
C ASP A 4 -13.82 40.57 -17.91
N ILE A 5 -12.91 40.38 -16.95
CA ILE A 5 -12.42 39.09 -16.47
C ILE A 5 -12.20 39.10 -14.95
N SER A 6 -12.55 38.01 -14.27
CA SER A 6 -12.30 37.81 -12.84
C SER A 6 -11.25 36.71 -12.66
N VAL A 7 -10.18 36.99 -11.92
CA VAL A 7 -9.16 36.00 -11.56
C VAL A 7 -9.50 35.45 -10.17
N VAL A 8 -9.82 34.16 -10.09
CA VAL A 8 -10.12 33.45 -8.86
C VAL A 8 -8.86 32.75 -8.37
N VAL A 9 -8.43 33.09 -7.17
CA VAL A 9 -7.22 32.57 -6.53
C VAL A 9 -7.59 31.91 -5.19
N PRO A 10 -7.70 30.57 -5.13
CA PRO A 10 -7.82 29.89 -3.85
C PRO A 10 -6.50 29.99 -3.07
N ALA A 11 -6.61 30.30 -1.78
CA ALA A 11 -5.51 30.40 -0.83
C ALA A 11 -5.86 29.63 0.44
N HIS A 12 -4.91 28.83 0.92
CA HIS A 12 -4.92 28.07 2.15
C HIS A 12 -3.68 28.47 2.99
N ALA A 13 -2.63 27.64 2.97
CA ALA A 13 -1.41 27.84 3.76
C ALA A 13 -0.20 28.22 2.87
N GLU A 14 -0.39 29.17 1.94
CA GLU A 14 0.69 29.62 1.06
C GLU A 14 1.69 30.55 1.76
N GLY A 15 1.34 31.22 2.85
CA GLY A 15 2.22 32.15 3.53
C GLY A 15 2.82 33.19 2.58
N ARG A 16 4.13 33.42 2.67
CA ARG A 16 4.86 34.36 1.81
C ARG A 16 4.82 34.05 0.30
N ILE A 17 4.55 32.80 -0.11
CA ILE A 17 4.56 32.46 -1.54
C ILE A 17 3.30 32.92 -2.28
N LEU A 18 2.25 33.32 -1.55
CA LEU A 18 1.07 33.99 -2.13
C LEU A 18 1.42 35.34 -2.77
N LEU A 19 2.35 36.09 -2.18
CA LEU A 19 2.71 37.43 -2.66
C LEU A 19 3.24 37.44 -4.11
N PRO A 20 4.21 36.59 -4.50
CA PRO A 20 4.60 36.43 -5.91
C PRO A 20 3.42 36.17 -6.86
N THR A 21 2.44 35.35 -6.46
CA THR A 21 1.23 35.07 -7.24
C THR A 21 0.40 36.33 -7.42
N LEU A 22 0.09 37.06 -6.34
CA LEU A 22 -0.63 38.35 -6.39
C LEU A 22 0.08 39.37 -7.28
N ARG A 23 1.41 39.47 -7.18
CA ARG A 23 2.22 40.38 -8.02
C ARG A 23 2.24 39.95 -9.48
N SER A 24 2.15 38.65 -9.78
CA SER A 24 2.03 38.16 -11.15
C SER A 24 0.67 38.48 -11.77
N VAL A 25 -0.41 38.34 -11.00
CA VAL A 25 -1.77 38.76 -11.39
C VAL A 25 -1.80 40.26 -11.65
N ARG A 26 -1.22 41.06 -10.76
CA ARG A 26 -1.06 42.51 -10.96
C ARG A 26 -0.32 42.84 -12.25
N ALA A 27 0.81 42.21 -12.50
CA ALA A 27 1.60 42.46 -13.71
C ALA A 27 0.82 42.12 -14.98
N ALA A 28 0.04 41.04 -14.99
CA ALA A 28 -0.83 40.69 -16.10
C ALA A 28 -2.02 41.66 -16.25
N ALA A 29 -2.59 42.12 -15.13
CA ALA A 29 -3.70 43.07 -15.12
C ALA A 29 -3.29 44.46 -15.63
N ASP A 30 -2.06 44.90 -15.36
CA ASP A 30 -1.55 46.18 -15.88
C ASP A 30 -1.46 46.17 -17.41
N VAL A 31 -0.93 45.09 -17.99
CA VAL A 31 -0.88 44.93 -19.45
C VAL A 31 -2.30 44.83 -20.04
N ALA A 32 -3.22 44.13 -19.35
CA ALA A 32 -4.63 44.07 -19.74
C ALA A 32 -5.31 45.46 -19.72
N GLY A 33 -5.01 46.28 -18.71
CA GLY A 33 -5.51 47.64 -18.56
C GLY A 33 -5.04 48.58 -19.68
N GLU A 34 -3.79 48.44 -20.16
CA GLU A 34 -3.29 49.16 -21.34
C GLU A 34 -4.11 48.83 -22.60
N SER A 35 -4.73 47.65 -22.64
CA SER A 35 -5.60 47.17 -23.72
C SER A 35 -7.09 47.44 -23.46
N GLY A 36 -7.42 48.18 -22.39
CA GLY A 36 -8.78 48.56 -22.02
C GLY A 36 -9.61 47.44 -21.37
N ILE A 37 -8.97 46.35 -20.92
CA ILE A 37 -9.61 45.23 -20.24
C ILE A 37 -9.57 45.47 -18.73
N ARG A 38 -10.71 45.36 -18.05
CA ARG A 38 -10.80 45.53 -16.60
C ARG A 38 -10.78 44.18 -15.90
N VAL A 39 -9.90 44.05 -14.91
CA VAL A 39 -9.62 42.81 -14.17
C VAL A 39 -10.13 42.95 -12.74
N GLU A 40 -10.91 41.97 -12.31
CA GLU A 40 -11.26 41.71 -10.91
C GLU A 40 -10.39 40.56 -10.38
N LEU A 41 -9.97 40.62 -9.12
CA LEU A 41 -9.26 39.57 -8.41
C LEU A 41 -10.11 39.13 -7.22
N VAL A 42 -10.50 37.86 -7.20
CA VAL A 42 -11.21 37.21 -6.11
C VAL A 42 -10.26 36.26 -5.41
N ILE A 43 -9.84 36.60 -4.20
CA ILE A 43 -9.04 35.71 -3.35
C ILE A 43 -10.00 34.93 -2.46
N VAL A 44 -9.92 33.61 -2.49
CA VAL A 44 -10.71 32.73 -1.61
C VAL A 44 -9.80 32.24 -0.50
N ALA A 45 -9.91 32.86 0.66
CA ALA A 45 -9.21 32.50 1.88
C ALA A 45 -9.92 31.33 2.57
N ASP A 46 -9.44 30.11 2.32
CA ASP A 46 -9.98 28.86 2.87
C ASP A 46 -9.07 28.31 3.97
N ARG A 47 -9.51 28.40 5.23
CA ARG A 47 -8.72 27.96 6.41
C ARG A 47 -7.28 28.48 6.40
N ILE A 48 -7.10 29.75 6.01
CA ILE A 48 -5.76 30.32 5.83
C ILE A 48 -4.98 30.38 7.15
N ASP A 49 -3.68 30.08 7.08
CA ASP A 49 -2.79 30.20 8.25
C ASP A 49 -2.44 31.66 8.57
N GLU A 50 -1.83 31.88 9.74
CA GLU A 50 -1.49 33.24 10.19
C GLU A 50 -0.50 33.94 9.25
N GLU A 51 0.42 33.20 8.62
CA GLU A 51 1.39 33.79 7.68
C GLU A 51 0.69 34.28 6.40
N THR A 52 -0.22 33.48 5.86
CA THR A 52 -1.04 33.83 4.69
C THR A 52 -1.92 35.03 5.00
N ARG A 53 -2.54 35.04 6.19
CA ARG A 53 -3.35 36.18 6.66
C ARG A 53 -2.52 37.46 6.76
N ARG A 54 -1.32 37.40 7.33
CA ARG A 54 -0.39 38.55 7.38
C ARG A 54 -0.02 39.06 5.99
N VAL A 55 0.19 38.16 5.02
CA VAL A 55 0.47 38.54 3.62
C VAL A 55 -0.72 39.23 2.99
N LEU A 56 -1.93 38.70 3.17
CA LEU A 56 -3.16 39.33 2.67
C LEU A 56 -3.37 40.71 3.30
N ASP A 57 -3.27 40.84 4.62
CA ASP A 57 -3.45 42.10 5.33
C ASP A 57 -2.43 43.16 4.89
N ALA A 58 -1.20 42.76 4.57
CA ALA A 58 -0.11 43.65 4.19
C ALA A 58 -0.07 44.00 2.69
N HIS A 59 -0.60 43.14 1.82
CA HIS A 59 -0.36 43.20 0.38
C HIS A 59 -1.61 43.08 -0.50
N ALA A 60 -2.77 42.78 0.07
CA ALA A 60 -4.04 42.84 -0.64
C ALA A 60 -4.62 44.28 -0.59
N ASP A 61 -3.81 45.25 -1.02
CA ASP A 61 -4.13 46.67 -0.99
C ASP A 61 -3.90 47.35 -2.35
N SER A 62 -4.38 48.58 -2.49
CA SER A 62 -4.19 49.35 -3.73
C SER A 62 -2.73 49.72 -3.98
N ALA A 63 -1.85 49.70 -2.98
CA ALA A 63 -0.43 49.98 -3.20
C ALA A 63 0.27 48.83 -3.94
N THR A 64 -0.15 47.60 -3.67
CA THR A 64 0.41 46.38 -4.25
C THR A 64 -0.33 45.96 -5.53
N LEU A 65 -1.66 46.09 -5.53
CA LEU A 65 -2.53 45.64 -6.63
C LEU A 65 -2.98 46.78 -7.57
N GLY A 66 -2.59 48.03 -7.29
CA GLY A 66 -2.96 49.22 -8.06
C GLY A 66 -4.46 49.34 -8.33
N ASP A 67 -4.83 49.39 -9.61
CA ASP A 67 -6.22 49.58 -10.08
C ASP A 67 -7.02 48.26 -10.22
N VAL A 68 -6.49 47.12 -9.76
CA VAL A 68 -7.22 45.84 -9.79
C VAL A 68 -8.34 45.86 -8.74
N GLU A 69 -9.56 45.53 -9.15
CA GLU A 69 -10.70 45.41 -8.24
C GLU A 69 -10.53 44.14 -7.39
N LEU A 70 -10.35 44.30 -6.08
CA LEU A 70 -10.09 43.19 -5.16
C LEU A 70 -11.34 42.81 -4.36
N GLN A 71 -11.59 41.51 -4.28
CA GLN A 71 -12.50 40.88 -3.34
C GLN A 71 -11.78 39.76 -2.59
N VAL A 72 -11.91 39.72 -1.27
CA VAL A 72 -11.41 38.62 -0.43
C VAL A 72 -12.62 37.92 0.19
N LEU A 73 -12.73 36.62 -0.02
CA LEU A 73 -13.80 35.76 0.48
C LEU A 73 -13.23 34.78 1.50
N GLU A 74 -13.70 34.85 2.75
CA GLU A 74 -13.32 33.89 3.79
C GLU A 74 -14.30 32.71 3.76
N VAL A 75 -13.77 31.49 3.65
CA VAL A 75 -14.53 30.23 3.61
C VAL A 75 -13.87 29.18 4.52
N ASP A 76 -14.57 28.07 4.77
CA ASP A 76 -14.14 27.01 5.69
C ASP A 76 -14.31 25.61 5.06
N ASN A 77 -13.97 25.50 3.77
CA ASN A 77 -14.18 24.29 2.99
C ASN A 77 -13.10 23.22 3.25
N GLY A 78 -11.84 23.64 3.33
CA GLY A 78 -10.68 22.74 3.36
C GLY A 78 -10.51 21.90 2.08
N ASP A 79 -10.99 22.40 0.93
CA ASP A 79 -10.97 21.69 -0.37
C ASP A 79 -10.83 22.68 -1.53
N LEU A 80 -9.87 22.41 -2.42
CA LEU A 80 -9.55 23.28 -3.57
C LEU A 80 -10.70 23.41 -4.56
N GLY A 81 -11.44 22.34 -4.83
CA GLY A 81 -12.55 22.34 -5.77
C GLY A 81 -13.70 23.23 -5.28
N LEU A 82 -14.11 23.06 -4.02
CA LEU A 82 -15.13 23.89 -3.39
C LEU A 82 -14.70 25.35 -3.30
N SER A 83 -13.45 25.63 -2.91
CA SER A 83 -12.94 26.99 -2.82
C SER A 83 -12.86 27.68 -4.19
N ARG A 84 -12.54 26.96 -5.27
CA ARG A 84 -12.69 27.49 -6.64
C ARG A 84 -14.15 27.81 -6.95
N ASN A 85 -15.08 26.91 -6.64
CA ASN A 85 -16.52 27.12 -6.89
C ASN A 85 -17.06 28.37 -6.17
N ASP A 86 -16.69 28.58 -4.90
CA ASP A 86 -17.10 29.75 -4.11
C ASP A 86 -16.55 31.05 -4.71
N GLY A 87 -15.28 31.05 -5.12
CA GLY A 87 -14.68 32.20 -5.81
C GLY A 87 -15.35 32.52 -7.15
N ILE A 88 -15.68 31.48 -7.93
CA ILE A 88 -16.41 31.62 -9.19
C ILE A 88 -17.81 32.20 -8.97
N ALA A 89 -18.51 31.74 -7.93
CA ALA A 89 -19.83 32.24 -7.56
C ALA A 89 -19.79 33.71 -7.11
N ALA A 90 -18.73 34.11 -6.39
CA ALA A 90 -18.52 35.46 -5.90
C ALA A 90 -18.08 36.46 -6.97
N ALA A 91 -17.39 36.01 -8.01
CA ALA A 91 -16.91 36.84 -9.11
C ALA A 91 -18.04 37.65 -9.77
N THR A 92 -17.71 38.77 -10.44
CA THR A 92 -18.68 39.63 -11.14
C THR A 92 -18.51 39.67 -12.68
N ALA A 93 -17.36 39.24 -13.21
CA ALA A 93 -17.12 39.22 -14.66
C ALA A 93 -17.74 38.01 -15.39
N PRO A 94 -18.12 38.14 -16.67
CA PRO A 94 -18.65 37.03 -17.46
C PRO A 94 -17.60 35.96 -17.83
N VAL A 95 -16.31 36.29 -17.72
CA VAL A 95 -15.19 35.39 -17.99
C VAL A 95 -14.37 35.22 -16.71
N ILE A 96 -14.01 33.98 -16.40
CA ILE A 96 -13.26 33.63 -15.19
C ILE A 96 -11.90 33.06 -15.59
N ALA A 97 -10.86 33.51 -14.91
CA ALA A 97 -9.54 32.90 -14.88
C ALA A 97 -9.36 32.20 -13.52
N VAL A 98 -8.89 30.96 -13.50
CA VAL A 98 -8.54 30.24 -12.26
C VAL A 98 -7.02 30.14 -12.16
N LEU A 99 -6.46 30.41 -10.98
CA LEU A 99 -5.02 30.30 -10.71
C LEU A 99 -4.79 29.96 -9.24
N ASP A 100 -4.08 28.89 -8.95
CA ASP A 100 -3.76 28.53 -7.55
C ASP A 100 -2.78 29.52 -6.90
N GLY A 101 -2.93 29.71 -5.58
CA GLY A 101 -2.23 30.72 -4.77
C GLY A 101 -0.70 30.63 -4.74
N ASP A 102 -0.07 29.59 -5.27
CA ASP A 102 1.39 29.43 -5.32
C ASP A 102 2.00 29.44 -6.74
N ASN A 103 1.17 29.62 -7.76
CA ASN A 103 1.56 29.61 -9.17
C ASN A 103 1.57 31.02 -9.77
N LEU A 104 2.39 31.23 -10.81
CA LEU A 104 2.50 32.52 -11.50
C LEU A 104 2.08 32.40 -12.95
N ILE A 105 1.59 33.51 -13.52
CA ILE A 105 1.16 33.60 -14.91
C ILE A 105 2.02 34.59 -15.70
N SER A 106 2.17 34.33 -17.00
CA SER A 106 2.76 35.26 -17.96
C SER A 106 1.95 36.55 -18.08
N THR A 107 2.62 37.66 -18.38
CA THR A 107 2.04 39.01 -18.40
C THR A 107 0.93 39.19 -19.44
N ARG A 108 0.91 38.36 -20.48
CA ARG A 108 -0.13 38.39 -21.52
C ARG A 108 -1.25 37.39 -21.33
N TRP A 109 -1.17 36.50 -20.33
CA TRP A 109 -2.13 35.41 -20.11
C TRP A 109 -3.59 35.88 -20.13
N LEU A 110 -3.91 36.95 -19.39
CA LEU A 110 -5.28 37.46 -19.27
C LEU A 110 -5.82 38.05 -20.58
N ILE A 111 -4.96 38.65 -21.42
CA ILE A 111 -5.38 39.20 -22.72
C ILE A 111 -5.54 38.08 -23.74
N ASP A 112 -4.47 37.31 -23.95
CA ASP A 112 -4.43 36.31 -25.02
C ASP A 112 -5.44 35.20 -24.73
N GLY A 113 -5.64 34.83 -23.45
CA GLY A 113 -6.68 33.90 -23.03
C GLY A 113 -8.11 34.42 -23.22
N LEU A 114 -8.37 35.69 -22.86
CA LEU A 114 -9.68 36.32 -23.10
C LEU A 114 -9.99 36.45 -24.61
N GLU A 115 -8.98 36.74 -25.42
CA GLU A 115 -9.10 36.75 -26.88
C GLU A 115 -9.44 35.36 -27.42
N GLN A 116 -8.85 34.29 -26.88
CA GLN A 116 -9.21 32.91 -27.26
C GLN A 116 -10.67 32.59 -26.92
N VAL A 117 -11.16 32.95 -25.72
CA VAL A 117 -12.58 32.78 -25.36
C VAL A 117 -13.49 33.56 -26.31
N ARG A 118 -13.15 34.82 -26.64
CA ARG A 118 -13.93 35.63 -27.58
C ARG A 118 -13.91 35.09 -29.01
N ALA A 119 -12.80 34.48 -29.44
CA ALA A 119 -12.64 33.94 -30.78
C ALA A 119 -13.38 32.60 -30.98
N HIS A 120 -13.41 31.74 -29.95
CA HIS A 120 -13.97 30.39 -30.04
C HIS A 120 -15.37 30.25 -29.40
N GLY A 121 -15.79 31.25 -28.60
CA GLY A 121 -17.10 31.33 -27.97
C GLY A 121 -17.18 30.73 -26.57
N ASP A 122 -18.37 30.77 -25.97
CA ASP A 122 -18.59 30.45 -24.55
C ASP A 122 -18.42 28.95 -24.20
N ARG A 123 -18.16 28.10 -25.19
CA ARG A 123 -17.93 26.65 -25.02
C ARG A 123 -16.46 26.25 -25.03
N THR A 124 -15.58 27.20 -24.75
CA THR A 124 -14.13 27.03 -24.81
C THR A 124 -13.49 27.21 -23.45
N ILE A 125 -12.55 26.31 -23.14
CA ILE A 125 -11.68 26.38 -21.97
C ILE A 125 -10.27 26.61 -22.48
N VAL A 126 -9.66 27.70 -22.06
CA VAL A 126 -8.34 28.12 -22.55
C VAL A 126 -7.30 27.77 -21.52
N HIS A 127 -6.21 27.15 -21.97
CA HIS A 127 -5.03 26.78 -21.20
C HIS A 127 -3.81 27.60 -21.65
N PRO A 128 -2.79 27.79 -20.80
CA PRO A 128 -1.52 28.35 -21.25
C PRO A 128 -0.87 27.42 -22.29
N GLU A 129 -0.05 27.96 -23.20
CA GLU A 129 0.67 27.12 -24.19
C GLU A 129 1.72 26.23 -23.51
N THR A 130 2.42 26.78 -22.50
CA THR A 130 3.49 26.06 -21.80
C THR A 130 3.42 26.29 -20.29
N ILE A 131 3.64 25.24 -19.51
CA ILE A 131 3.93 25.30 -18.08
C ILE A 131 5.42 25.06 -17.87
N ILE A 132 6.12 25.93 -17.13
CA ILE A 132 7.48 25.62 -16.63
C ILE A 132 7.41 25.39 -15.12
N SER A 133 7.87 24.22 -14.68
CA SER A 133 7.91 23.90 -13.26
C SER A 133 9.22 24.34 -12.61
N PHE A 134 9.16 24.82 -11.37
CA PHE A 134 10.32 25.23 -10.61
C PHE A 134 10.21 24.75 -9.14
N GLY A 135 11.29 24.90 -8.37
CA GLY A 135 11.40 24.29 -7.04
C GLY A 135 11.95 22.86 -7.11
N ALA A 136 11.23 21.89 -6.57
CA ALA A 136 11.64 20.49 -6.46
C ALA A 136 11.66 19.72 -7.81
N ARG A 137 11.09 20.29 -8.87
CA ARG A 137 11.05 19.70 -10.21
C ARG A 137 11.33 20.76 -11.27
N HIS A 138 12.03 20.37 -12.32
CA HIS A 138 12.38 21.22 -13.46
C HIS A 138 11.92 20.57 -14.76
N THR A 139 10.69 20.86 -15.16
CA THR A 139 10.06 20.32 -16.36
C THR A 139 9.41 21.43 -17.19
N ARG A 140 9.52 21.29 -18.51
CA ARG A 140 8.70 22.04 -19.46
C ARG A 140 7.55 21.14 -19.85
N TRP A 141 6.33 21.61 -19.64
CA TRP A 141 5.10 20.94 -20.03
C TRP A 141 4.42 21.75 -21.12
N ASP A 142 4.47 21.23 -22.36
CA ASP A 142 3.76 21.84 -23.47
C ASP A 142 2.34 21.27 -23.53
N LEU A 143 1.35 22.15 -23.41
CA LEU A 143 -0.07 21.79 -23.40
C LEU A 143 -0.55 21.70 -24.84
N VAL A 144 -1.55 20.84 -25.06
CA VAL A 144 -2.10 20.58 -26.39
C VAL A 144 -3.59 20.93 -26.41
N ALA A 145 -4.06 21.55 -27.49
CA ALA A 145 -5.49 21.74 -27.68
C ALA A 145 -6.21 20.39 -27.82
N GLY A 146 -7.40 20.27 -27.24
CA GLY A 146 -8.21 19.04 -27.28
C GLY A 146 -8.70 18.66 -28.68
N ASP A 147 -8.70 19.61 -29.62
CA ASP A 147 -9.02 19.40 -31.03
C ASP A 147 -7.78 19.37 -31.94
N ALA A 148 -6.57 19.35 -31.36
CA ALA A 148 -5.33 19.27 -32.13
C ALA A 148 -5.33 18.02 -33.04
N PRO A 149 -4.90 18.13 -34.31
CA PRO A 149 -4.96 17.03 -35.26
C PRO A 149 -4.24 15.75 -34.79
N ASP A 150 -3.22 15.88 -33.96
CA ASP A 150 -2.36 14.81 -33.46
C ASP A 150 -2.65 14.39 -32.01
N PHE A 151 -3.65 15.00 -31.35
CA PHE A 151 -4.09 14.60 -30.01
C PHE A 151 -5.22 13.55 -30.11
N PRO A 152 -4.97 12.29 -29.69
CA PRO A 152 -6.04 11.30 -29.52
C PRO A 152 -6.71 11.47 -28.15
N PRO A 153 -8.02 11.79 -28.07
CA PRO A 153 -8.73 11.93 -26.80
C PRO A 153 -8.66 10.67 -25.91
N GLY A 154 -8.45 9.49 -26.50
CA GLY A 154 -8.26 8.25 -25.75
C GLY A 154 -7.07 8.28 -24.76
N LEU A 155 -6.08 9.15 -24.95
CA LEU A 155 -4.95 9.27 -24.00
C LEU A 155 -5.37 9.70 -22.60
N LEU A 156 -6.52 10.36 -22.48
CA LEU A 156 -7.06 10.90 -21.24
C LEU A 156 -7.38 9.84 -20.18
N ALA A 157 -7.42 8.55 -20.56
CA ALA A 157 -7.52 7.44 -19.62
C ALA A 157 -6.22 7.16 -18.84
N ALA A 158 -5.08 7.66 -19.31
CA ALA A 158 -3.77 7.41 -18.70
C ALA A 158 -3.05 8.69 -18.26
N VAL A 159 -3.44 9.85 -18.79
CA VAL A 159 -2.70 11.11 -18.60
C VAL A 159 -3.65 12.31 -18.53
N ASN A 160 -3.37 13.26 -17.62
CA ASN A 160 -3.95 14.59 -17.64
C ASN A 160 -3.05 15.55 -18.45
N PRO A 161 -3.47 16.03 -19.64
CA PRO A 161 -2.66 16.93 -20.48
C PRO A 161 -2.83 18.41 -20.12
N TRP A 162 -3.71 18.74 -19.17
CA TRP A 162 -4.05 20.10 -18.75
C TRP A 162 -3.93 20.26 -17.24
N ASP A 163 -3.91 21.50 -16.77
CA ASP A 163 -3.82 21.88 -15.36
C ASP A 163 -5.05 22.70 -14.93
N ALA A 164 -5.14 23.06 -13.65
CA ALA A 164 -6.21 23.91 -13.13
C ALA A 164 -6.14 25.38 -13.59
N CYS A 165 -5.01 25.85 -14.12
CA CYS A 165 -4.88 27.21 -14.64
C CYS A 165 -5.58 27.40 -15.99
N VAL A 166 -6.80 27.96 -15.94
CA VAL A 166 -7.68 28.09 -17.10
C VAL A 166 -8.34 29.45 -17.21
N ILE A 167 -8.74 29.84 -18.43
CA ILE A 167 -9.66 30.94 -18.69
C ILE A 167 -10.88 30.40 -19.45
N ALA A 168 -12.09 30.64 -18.94
CA ALA A 168 -13.33 30.20 -19.59
C ALA A 168 -14.50 31.15 -19.28
N SER A 169 -15.60 31.03 -20.03
CA SER A 169 -16.83 31.72 -19.66
C SER A 169 -17.34 31.20 -18.31
N ARG A 170 -17.96 32.06 -17.48
CA ARG A 170 -18.54 31.64 -16.19
C ARG A 170 -19.50 30.46 -16.34
N ALA A 171 -20.26 30.44 -17.44
CA ALA A 171 -21.22 29.39 -17.74
C ALA A 171 -20.59 28.00 -17.82
N VAL A 172 -19.29 27.87 -18.16
CA VAL A 172 -18.60 26.57 -18.13
C VAL A 172 -18.59 25.99 -16.72
N PHE A 173 -18.16 26.78 -15.75
CA PHE A 173 -18.06 26.36 -14.35
C PHE A 173 -19.43 26.18 -13.70
N GLU A 174 -20.44 26.95 -14.11
CA GLU A 174 -21.83 26.74 -13.67
C GLU A 174 -22.44 25.44 -14.25
N THR A 175 -22.01 25.04 -15.44
CA THR A 175 -22.46 23.79 -16.08
C THR A 175 -21.75 22.57 -15.48
N VAL A 176 -20.44 22.69 -15.26
CA VAL A 176 -19.59 21.65 -14.70
C VAL A 176 -18.80 22.27 -13.55
N PRO A 177 -19.31 22.22 -12.31
CA PRO A 177 -18.56 22.69 -11.14
C PRO A 177 -17.42 21.71 -10.78
N TYR A 178 -16.41 22.18 -10.05
CA TYR A 178 -15.40 21.28 -9.49
C TYR A 178 -16.04 20.36 -8.43
N LEU A 179 -15.59 19.11 -8.38
CA LEU A 179 -16.05 18.12 -7.39
C LEU A 179 -15.35 18.32 -6.04
N TYR A 180 -16.06 18.06 -4.95
CA TYR A 180 -15.46 17.92 -3.62
C TYR A 180 -14.70 16.59 -3.53
N LEU A 181 -13.38 16.64 -3.37
CA LEU A 181 -12.50 15.47 -3.36
C LEU A 181 -11.42 15.65 -2.29
N PRO A 182 -11.76 15.54 -0.99
CA PRO A 182 -10.75 15.71 0.04
C PRO A 182 -9.71 14.58 -0.05
N PRO A 183 -8.43 14.86 0.22
CA PRO A 183 -7.34 13.90 0.07
C PRO A 183 -7.58 12.57 0.82
N THR A 184 -8.35 12.60 1.91
CA THR A 184 -8.71 11.43 2.74
C THR A 184 -9.59 10.40 2.02
N LEU A 185 -10.25 10.74 0.89
CA LEU A 185 -11.08 9.78 0.16
C LEU A 185 -10.27 8.87 -0.76
N GLY A 186 -8.98 9.13 -0.98
CA GLY A 186 -8.19 8.42 -2.00
C GLY A 186 -8.65 8.68 -3.43
N LEU A 187 -9.39 9.78 -3.65
CA LEU A 187 -9.90 10.21 -4.95
C LEU A 187 -9.25 11.52 -5.40
N GLY A 188 -9.03 11.67 -6.70
CA GLY A 188 -8.41 12.86 -7.30
C GLY A 188 -7.50 12.54 -8.49
N PRO A 189 -6.83 13.57 -9.04
CA PRO A 189 -6.99 14.98 -8.71
C PRO A 189 -8.27 15.58 -9.32
N GLU A 190 -8.78 16.64 -8.70
CA GLU A 190 -10.06 17.28 -9.02
C GLU A 190 -10.05 18.03 -10.36
N ASP A 191 -8.91 18.58 -10.75
CA ASP A 191 -8.71 19.26 -12.04
C ASP A 191 -8.79 18.27 -13.22
N TRP A 192 -8.19 17.08 -13.07
CA TRP A 192 -8.29 16.03 -14.09
C TRP A 192 -9.73 15.54 -14.23
N ALA A 193 -10.42 15.28 -13.11
CA ALA A 193 -11.83 14.93 -13.14
C ALA A 193 -12.67 16.00 -13.83
N TRP A 194 -12.45 17.28 -13.50
CA TRP A 194 -13.15 18.41 -14.13
C TRP A 194 -12.88 18.49 -15.64
N ASN A 195 -11.61 18.38 -16.06
CA ASN A 195 -11.23 18.39 -17.48
C ASN A 195 -11.90 17.26 -18.30
N LEU A 196 -12.13 16.10 -17.67
CA LEU A 196 -12.82 14.98 -18.31
C LEU A 196 -14.32 15.25 -18.44
N GLU A 197 -14.94 15.78 -17.39
CA GLU A 197 -16.37 16.12 -17.35
C GLU A 197 -16.70 17.28 -18.31
N THR A 198 -15.83 18.27 -18.45
CA THR A 198 -16.02 19.36 -19.42
C THR A 198 -15.97 18.84 -20.86
N LEU A 199 -15.06 17.92 -21.17
CA LEU A 199 -15.04 17.24 -22.47
C LEU A 199 -16.30 16.38 -22.68
N ASP A 200 -16.83 15.76 -21.63
CA ASP A 200 -18.05 14.98 -21.72
C ASP A 200 -19.29 15.85 -21.97
N ALA A 201 -19.36 17.01 -21.31
CA ALA A 201 -20.34 18.07 -21.55
C ALA A 201 -20.15 18.80 -22.90
N GLY A 202 -19.11 18.45 -23.67
CA GLY A 202 -18.86 18.92 -25.03
C GLY A 202 -18.17 20.29 -25.12
N PHE A 203 -17.42 20.68 -24.10
CA PHE A 203 -16.55 21.86 -24.14
C PHE A 203 -15.24 21.55 -24.90
N THR A 204 -14.62 22.57 -25.49
CA THR A 204 -13.36 22.42 -26.24
C THR A 204 -12.22 23.05 -25.46
N HIS A 205 -11.17 22.27 -25.21
CA HIS A 205 -9.94 22.75 -24.58
C HIS A 205 -9.02 23.31 -25.68
N VAL A 206 -8.58 24.55 -25.55
CA VAL A 206 -7.65 25.20 -26.49
C VAL A 206 -6.46 25.78 -25.73
N VAL A 207 -5.39 26.13 -26.44
CA VAL A 207 -4.22 26.79 -25.86
C VAL A 207 -4.16 28.24 -26.30
N ALA A 208 -3.75 29.15 -25.42
CA ALA A 208 -3.42 30.53 -25.77
C ALA A 208 -1.94 30.61 -26.21
N PRO A 209 -1.64 30.85 -27.49
CA PRO A 209 -0.26 30.89 -27.97
C PRO A 209 0.54 31.99 -27.27
N ARG A 210 1.82 31.74 -27.08
CA ARG A 210 2.83 32.63 -26.47
C ARG A 210 2.48 33.06 -25.05
N THR A 211 1.82 32.16 -24.32
CA THR A 211 1.53 32.32 -22.89
C THR A 211 2.17 31.19 -22.11
N ALA A 212 2.53 31.49 -20.87
CA ALA A 212 3.10 30.51 -19.97
C ALA A 212 2.53 30.64 -18.56
N MET A 213 2.60 29.53 -17.83
CA MET A 213 2.41 29.46 -16.40
C MET A 213 3.66 28.90 -15.74
N PHE A 214 3.99 29.41 -14.56
CA PHE A 214 5.12 28.98 -13.77
C PHE A 214 4.58 28.19 -12.58
N TYR A 215 4.76 26.88 -12.63
CA TYR A 215 4.20 25.93 -11.67
C TYR A 215 5.19 25.63 -10.55
N ARG A 216 4.83 25.90 -9.31
CA ARG A 216 5.72 25.63 -8.18
C ARG A 216 5.57 24.20 -7.71
N VAL A 217 6.67 23.45 -7.69
CA VAL A 217 6.69 22.08 -7.16
C VAL A 217 7.39 22.08 -5.81
N ARG A 218 6.63 21.83 -4.75
CA ARG A 218 7.16 21.66 -3.39
C ARG A 218 7.35 20.17 -3.06
N PRO A 219 8.33 19.79 -2.23
CA PRO A 219 8.36 18.45 -1.64
C PRO A 219 7.05 18.18 -0.88
N GLY A 220 6.29 17.15 -1.27
CA GLY A 220 4.95 16.89 -0.72
C GLY A 220 3.80 17.67 -1.38
N SER A 221 4.01 18.27 -2.56
CA SER A 221 2.94 18.82 -3.41
C SER A 221 1.79 17.82 -3.62
N LEU A 222 0.56 18.32 -3.78
CA LEU A 222 -0.61 17.53 -4.16
C LEU A 222 -0.38 16.68 -5.41
N LEU A 223 0.51 17.09 -6.33
CA LEU A 223 0.91 16.27 -7.49
C LEU A 223 1.55 14.93 -7.07
N ALA A 224 2.27 14.90 -5.95
CA ALA A 224 2.83 13.69 -5.36
C ALA A 224 1.80 12.94 -4.49
N ALA A 225 0.89 13.65 -3.81
CA ALA A 225 -0.18 13.04 -3.00
C ALA A 225 -1.31 12.41 -3.83
N HIS A 226 -1.62 12.97 -5.01
CA HIS A 226 -2.68 12.50 -5.91
C HIS A 226 -2.17 11.54 -6.99
N GLY A 227 -0.85 11.31 -7.10
CA GLY A 227 -0.29 10.35 -8.06
C GLY A 227 -0.85 8.93 -7.91
N ASP A 228 -1.25 8.59 -6.68
CA ASP A 228 -1.84 7.30 -6.33
C ASP A 228 -3.36 7.34 -6.18
N ASN A 229 -4.00 8.51 -6.19
CA ASN A 229 -5.45 8.64 -6.03
C ASN A 229 -6.18 8.24 -7.32
N LEU A 230 -7.33 7.58 -7.15
CA LEU A 230 -8.18 7.19 -8.28
C LEU A 230 -9.05 8.36 -8.73
N LEU A 231 -9.29 8.50 -10.03
CA LEU A 231 -10.30 9.46 -10.47
C LEU A 231 -11.68 9.00 -9.99
N PRO A 232 -12.53 9.93 -9.50
CA PRO A 232 -13.91 9.60 -9.16
C PRO A 232 -14.66 9.07 -10.39
N PRO A 233 -15.82 8.42 -10.23
CA PRO A 233 -16.66 8.05 -11.37
C PRO A 233 -16.94 9.27 -12.26
N VAL A 234 -16.46 9.23 -13.51
CA VAL A 234 -16.61 10.31 -14.49
C VAL A 234 -17.21 9.78 -15.80
N GLY A 235 -18.10 10.57 -16.40
CA GLY A 235 -18.83 10.19 -17.62
C GLY A 235 -17.90 9.84 -18.78
N PHE A 236 -16.82 10.59 -18.92
CA PHE A 236 -15.83 10.39 -19.99
C PHE A 236 -15.20 8.99 -19.97
N LEU A 237 -14.78 8.51 -18.80
CA LEU A 237 -14.07 7.24 -18.67
C LEU A 237 -15.00 6.02 -18.58
N SER A 238 -16.30 6.22 -18.36
CA SER A 238 -17.27 5.12 -18.26
C SER A 238 -17.96 4.77 -19.60
N SER A 239 -17.80 5.60 -20.63
CA SER A 239 -18.52 5.47 -21.90
C SER A 239 -17.95 4.41 -22.86
N LEU A 240 -18.80 3.46 -23.27
CA LEU A 240 -18.47 2.44 -24.27
C LEU A 240 -18.30 3.02 -25.68
N ASP A 241 -19.11 4.02 -26.06
CA ASP A 241 -18.99 4.69 -27.35
C ASP A 241 -17.62 5.39 -27.47
N ARG A 242 -17.15 6.00 -26.38
CA ARG A 242 -15.80 6.58 -26.30
C ARG A 242 -14.73 5.49 -26.35
N ALA A 243 -14.94 4.35 -25.71
CA ALA A 243 -14.04 3.21 -25.82
C ALA A 243 -13.90 2.74 -27.27
N GLU A 244 -15.01 2.62 -28.01
CA GLU A 244 -14.99 2.29 -29.44
C GLU A 244 -14.29 3.36 -30.27
N ALA A 245 -14.59 4.64 -30.04
CA ALA A 245 -13.96 5.74 -30.74
C ALA A 245 -12.44 5.78 -30.49
N ALA A 246 -12.00 5.64 -29.23
CA ALA A 246 -10.60 5.62 -28.85
C ALA A 246 -9.84 4.45 -29.49
N LEU A 247 -10.43 3.25 -29.47
CA LEU A 247 -9.80 2.05 -30.06
C LEU A 247 -9.75 2.08 -31.59
N ASN A 248 -10.62 2.87 -32.24
CA ASN A 248 -10.59 3.11 -33.69
C ASN A 248 -9.70 4.30 -34.10
N ASP A 249 -9.22 5.10 -33.15
CA ASP A 249 -8.35 6.22 -33.43
C ASP A 249 -6.92 5.72 -33.71
N ALA A 250 -6.54 5.70 -34.99
CA ALA A 250 -5.21 5.31 -35.42
C ALA A 250 -4.09 6.21 -34.84
N ARG A 251 -4.41 7.40 -34.30
CA ARG A 251 -3.44 8.24 -33.60
C ARG A 251 -3.08 7.67 -32.22
N LEU A 252 -3.99 6.90 -31.58
CA LEU A 252 -3.69 6.20 -30.34
C LEU A 252 -2.72 5.04 -30.57
N PHE A 253 -2.76 4.41 -31.74
CA PHE A 253 -1.91 3.27 -32.14
C PHE A 253 -0.96 3.65 -33.27
N PRO A 254 0.25 4.16 -33.00
CA PRO A 254 1.18 4.53 -34.07
C PRO A 254 1.44 3.33 -34.99
N ARG A 255 1.55 3.59 -36.31
CA ARG A 255 1.88 2.58 -37.33
C ARG A 255 3.10 1.76 -36.88
N ALA A 256 2.96 0.44 -36.96
CA ALA A 256 4.01 -0.52 -36.62
C ALA A 256 5.38 -0.06 -37.12
N ILE A 257 6.25 0.30 -36.18
CA ILE A 257 7.67 0.46 -36.44
C ILE A 257 8.17 -0.91 -36.93
N PRO A 258 8.93 -1.00 -38.04
CA PRO A 258 9.34 -2.28 -38.62
C PRO A 258 10.01 -3.14 -37.54
N ARG A 259 9.35 -4.26 -37.22
CA ARG A 259 9.85 -5.25 -36.27
C ARG A 259 11.27 -5.63 -36.67
N THR A 260 12.20 -5.57 -35.73
CA THR A 260 13.58 -5.96 -36.02
C THR A 260 13.65 -7.47 -36.18
N GLY A 261 14.58 -7.98 -36.99
CA GLY A 261 14.72 -9.43 -37.24
C GLY A 261 14.93 -10.28 -35.98
N ARG A 262 15.19 -9.66 -34.82
CA ARG A 262 15.26 -10.28 -33.49
C ARG A 262 13.90 -10.75 -32.97
N ASP A 263 12.84 -10.02 -33.31
CA ASP A 263 11.48 -10.28 -32.82
C ASP A 263 10.88 -11.48 -33.57
N VAL A 264 11.11 -11.55 -34.89
CA VAL A 264 10.76 -12.70 -35.73
C VAL A 264 11.54 -13.97 -35.32
N PHE A 265 12.81 -13.83 -34.93
CA PHE A 265 13.64 -14.97 -34.50
C PHE A 265 13.17 -15.59 -33.16
N ARG A 266 12.49 -14.79 -32.31
CA ARG A 266 11.93 -15.20 -31.02
C ARG A 266 10.54 -15.83 -31.10
N GLU A 267 9.91 -15.89 -32.26
CA GLU A 267 8.64 -16.60 -32.44
C GLU A 267 8.80 -17.92 -33.21
N VAL A 268 9.72 -17.98 -34.18
CA VAL A 268 9.81 -19.13 -35.12
C VAL A 268 10.62 -20.32 -34.57
N VAL A 269 11.42 -20.13 -33.51
CA VAL A 269 12.29 -21.21 -32.97
C VAL A 269 11.73 -21.75 -31.65
N PRO A 270 11.29 -23.01 -31.55
CA PRO A 270 10.75 -23.59 -30.31
C PRO A 270 11.76 -23.56 -29.15
N PHE A 271 11.25 -23.34 -27.92
CA PHE A 271 12.05 -23.26 -26.68
C PHE A 271 13.11 -24.38 -26.50
N PRO A 272 12.86 -25.66 -26.86
CA PRO A 272 13.87 -26.73 -26.74
C PRO A 272 15.09 -26.52 -27.65
N VAL A 273 14.88 -25.96 -28.85
CA VAL A 273 15.95 -25.65 -29.81
C VAL A 273 16.78 -24.46 -29.32
N ARG A 274 16.15 -23.50 -28.62
CA ARG A 274 16.85 -22.38 -27.97
C ARG A 274 17.76 -22.86 -26.86
N ARG A 275 17.31 -23.84 -26.07
CA ARG A 275 18.11 -24.45 -25.00
C ARG A 275 19.29 -25.23 -25.57
N ALA A 276 19.09 -26.04 -26.62
CA ALA A 276 20.15 -26.79 -27.29
C ALA A 276 21.24 -25.90 -27.94
N LEU A 277 20.85 -24.78 -28.54
CA LEU A 277 21.80 -23.79 -29.09
C LEU A 277 22.57 -23.04 -27.99
N ARG A 278 21.96 -22.84 -26.82
CA ARG A 278 22.58 -22.19 -25.65
C ARG A 278 23.58 -23.13 -24.96
N ASP A 279 23.35 -24.44 -24.99
CA ASP A 279 24.25 -25.45 -24.41
C ASP A 279 25.44 -25.82 -25.30
N THR A 280 25.32 -25.69 -26.64
CA THR A 280 26.46 -25.84 -27.57
C THR A 280 27.36 -24.59 -27.62
N ALA A 281 26.92 -23.44 -27.10
CA ALA A 281 27.71 -22.21 -27.01
C ALA A 281 28.62 -22.11 -25.77
N ARG A 282 28.92 -23.23 -25.10
CA ARG A 282 29.91 -23.28 -23.99
C ARG A 282 31.38 -23.23 -24.47
N GLY A 283 31.64 -23.30 -25.78
CA GLY A 283 33.01 -23.42 -26.32
C GLY A 283 33.74 -22.13 -26.76
N THR A 284 33.06 -21.01 -27.02
CA THR A 284 33.73 -19.82 -27.62
C THR A 284 33.12 -18.50 -27.13
N ARG A 285 33.13 -18.28 -25.81
CA ARG A 285 32.62 -17.05 -25.15
C ARG A 285 33.48 -15.78 -25.35
N SER A 286 34.60 -15.82 -26.09
CA SER A 286 35.49 -14.66 -26.25
C SER A 286 35.15 -13.76 -27.45
N VAL A 287 34.44 -14.26 -28.46
CA VAL A 287 34.06 -13.49 -29.66
C VAL A 287 32.69 -12.84 -29.50
N ALA A 288 31.72 -13.55 -28.90
CA ALA A 288 30.40 -13.01 -28.57
C ALA A 288 30.48 -11.85 -27.55
N ARG A 289 31.37 -11.93 -26.54
CA ARG A 289 31.61 -10.81 -25.60
C ARG A 289 32.19 -9.57 -26.27
N ARG A 290 32.91 -9.70 -27.39
CA ARG A 290 33.50 -8.56 -28.10
C ARG A 290 32.50 -7.88 -29.06
N VAL A 291 31.51 -8.64 -29.55
CA VAL A 291 30.38 -8.10 -30.34
C VAL A 291 29.30 -7.54 -29.41
N VAL A 292 28.98 -8.22 -28.29
CA VAL A 292 28.03 -7.75 -27.28
C VAL A 292 28.56 -6.56 -26.48
N ARG A 293 29.88 -6.43 -26.22
CA ARG A 293 30.45 -5.17 -25.68
C ARG A 293 30.53 -4.03 -26.70
N ARG A 294 30.40 -4.32 -28.01
CA ARG A 294 30.38 -3.29 -29.06
C ARG A 294 28.97 -2.90 -29.49
N ILE A 295 27.94 -3.67 -29.10
CA ILE A 295 26.52 -3.41 -29.41
C ILE A 295 25.69 -3.18 -28.14
N GLY A 296 26.18 -3.58 -26.96
CA GLY A 296 25.58 -3.32 -25.64
C GLY A 296 26.14 -2.09 -24.91
N ARG A 297 26.95 -1.28 -25.61
CA ARG A 297 27.26 0.11 -25.26
C ARG A 297 26.68 0.99 -26.35
N GLU A 298 25.37 1.01 -26.36
CA GLU A 298 24.48 1.98 -26.99
C GLU A 298 23.10 1.47 -26.54
N GLY A 299 22.82 1.65 -25.24
CA GLY A 299 21.47 2.14 -24.96
C GLY A 299 21.36 3.34 -25.87
N ALA A 300 20.45 3.28 -26.84
CA ALA A 300 20.23 4.42 -27.71
C ALA A 300 20.17 5.61 -26.76
N PRO A 301 21.06 6.60 -26.89
CA PRO A 301 20.79 7.85 -26.23
C PRO A 301 19.35 8.16 -26.64
N ILE A 302 18.49 8.49 -25.68
CA ILE A 302 17.45 9.46 -26.01
C ILE A 302 18.27 10.53 -26.73
N ALA A 303 18.12 10.62 -28.05
CA ALA A 303 18.79 11.67 -28.79
C ALA A 303 18.47 12.93 -27.97
N PRO A 304 19.45 13.75 -27.57
CA PRO A 304 19.10 15.02 -26.96
C PRO A 304 18.14 15.67 -27.96
N VAL A 305 16.85 15.71 -27.61
CA VAL A 305 15.88 16.42 -28.43
C VAL A 305 16.45 17.82 -28.45
N PRO A 306 16.78 18.35 -29.64
CA PRO A 306 17.58 19.56 -29.76
C PRO A 306 16.99 20.63 -28.85
N SER A 307 17.86 21.29 -28.09
CA SER A 307 17.57 22.40 -27.18
C SER A 307 16.63 23.42 -27.84
N ALA A 308 15.32 23.22 -27.75
CA ALA A 308 14.32 24.11 -28.36
C ALA A 308 13.88 25.23 -27.42
N ILE A 309 14.29 25.21 -26.14
CA ILE A 309 14.06 26.35 -25.25
C ILE A 309 15.02 27.51 -25.60
N VAL A 310 16.19 27.22 -26.20
CA VAL A 310 17.14 28.24 -26.66
C VAL A 310 16.71 28.74 -28.05
N GLY A 311 15.82 29.72 -28.10
CA GLY A 311 15.39 30.36 -29.34
C GLY A 311 14.05 31.09 -29.30
N GLU A 312 13.22 30.82 -28.29
CA GLU A 312 11.91 31.45 -28.14
C GLU A 312 12.02 32.76 -27.34
N GLU A 313 12.20 33.88 -28.05
CA GLU A 313 12.40 35.21 -27.44
C GLU A 313 11.25 35.61 -26.50
N TRP A 314 10.02 35.20 -26.82
CA TRP A 314 8.83 35.48 -26.00
C TRP A 314 8.88 34.74 -24.66
N LEU A 315 9.19 33.44 -24.66
CA LEU A 315 9.23 32.62 -23.45
C LEU A 315 10.39 33.07 -22.55
N HIS A 316 11.53 33.43 -23.13
CA HIS A 316 12.63 34.02 -22.37
C HIS A 316 12.23 35.34 -21.71
N HIS A 317 11.45 36.19 -22.39
CA HIS A 317 10.94 37.44 -21.81
C HIS A 317 10.00 37.18 -20.62
N GLU A 318 8.99 36.32 -20.79
CA GLU A 318 8.03 35.99 -19.73
C GLU A 318 8.70 35.29 -18.55
N TRP A 319 9.65 34.38 -18.81
CA TRP A 319 10.39 33.68 -17.77
C TRP A 319 11.31 34.63 -17.00
N ALA A 320 11.99 35.56 -17.68
CA ALA A 320 12.74 36.61 -17.02
C ALA A 320 11.83 37.55 -16.19
N ALA A 321 10.58 37.75 -16.60
CA ALA A 321 9.59 38.50 -15.82
C ALA A 321 9.18 37.74 -14.56
N ALA A 322 8.86 36.45 -14.67
CA ALA A 322 8.54 35.59 -13.54
C ALA A 322 9.70 35.53 -12.52
N ASN A 323 10.96 35.41 -12.96
CA ASN A 323 12.13 35.46 -12.07
C ASN A 323 12.25 36.79 -11.28
N ARG A 324 11.78 37.92 -11.82
CA ARG A 324 11.77 39.21 -11.08
C ARG A 324 10.71 39.25 -9.98
N LEU A 325 9.66 38.43 -10.12
CA LEU A 325 8.57 38.33 -9.15
C LEU A 325 8.89 37.27 -8.08
N GLU A 326 9.45 36.14 -8.52
CA GLU A 326 9.79 34.99 -7.70
C GLU A 326 11.28 34.60 -7.90
N PRO A 327 12.16 34.83 -6.91
CA PRO A 327 13.57 34.49 -7.01
C PRO A 327 13.85 32.99 -7.17
N GLU A 328 12.94 32.09 -6.76
CA GLU A 328 13.08 30.64 -6.97
C GLU A 328 12.89 30.21 -8.42
N VAL A 329 12.19 31.01 -9.24
CA VAL A 329 12.12 30.76 -10.69
C VAL A 329 13.51 31.03 -11.26
N PRO A 330 14.21 30.05 -11.86
CA PRO A 330 15.56 30.29 -12.33
C PRO A 330 15.57 31.28 -13.49
N PHE A 331 16.56 32.19 -13.51
CA PHE A 331 16.74 33.10 -14.65
C PHE A 331 17.03 32.27 -15.93
N PRO A 332 16.37 32.54 -17.07
CA PRO A 332 16.35 31.66 -18.26
C PRO A 332 17.65 31.70 -19.10
N ARG A 333 18.79 31.41 -18.47
CA ARG A 333 20.07 31.22 -19.16
C ARG A 333 20.12 29.86 -19.83
N ALA A 334 20.88 29.74 -20.91
CA ALA A 334 21.01 28.50 -21.68
C ALA A 334 21.40 27.27 -20.81
N ASP A 335 22.24 27.44 -19.79
CA ASP A 335 22.66 26.39 -18.86
C ASP A 335 21.60 26.01 -17.83
N ALA A 336 20.74 26.95 -17.43
CA ALA A 336 19.61 26.69 -16.52
C ALA A 336 18.47 25.99 -17.27
N VAL A 337 18.16 26.49 -18.46
CA VAL A 337 17.19 25.95 -19.40
C VAL A 337 17.50 24.50 -19.79
N ALA A 338 18.77 24.16 -19.97
CA ALA A 338 19.20 22.80 -20.34
C ALA A 338 18.89 21.73 -19.27
N ARG A 339 18.51 22.13 -18.05
CA ARG A 339 18.13 21.22 -16.95
C ARG A 339 16.66 20.80 -16.99
N TYR A 340 15.85 21.45 -17.81
CA TYR A 340 14.42 21.19 -17.89
C TYR A 340 14.15 19.99 -18.78
N SER A 341 13.50 18.98 -18.22
CA SER A 341 13.06 17.81 -18.99
C SER A 341 11.71 18.08 -19.64
N PRO A 342 11.46 17.63 -20.88
CA PRO A 342 10.12 17.67 -21.44
C PRO A 342 9.21 16.74 -20.63
N TRP A 343 8.03 17.23 -20.31
CA TRP A 343 6.92 16.45 -19.82
C TRP A 343 5.73 16.77 -20.72
N GLY A 344 4.87 15.81 -20.97
CA GLY A 344 3.70 16.09 -21.80
C GLY A 344 3.83 15.66 -23.26
N HIS A 345 3.27 16.49 -24.13
CA HIS A 345 3.29 16.30 -25.58
C HIS A 345 4.73 16.49 -26.16
N PRO A 346 5.18 15.63 -27.10
CA PRO A 346 4.46 14.50 -27.69
C PRO A 346 4.46 13.26 -26.78
N TRP A 347 3.27 12.69 -26.58
CA TRP A 347 3.07 11.51 -25.73
C TRP A 347 3.77 10.27 -26.28
N GLY A 348 4.44 9.56 -25.37
CA GLY A 348 5.25 8.38 -25.69
C GLY A 348 4.42 7.14 -26.00
N GLU A 349 5.12 6.06 -26.33
CA GLU A 349 4.51 4.74 -26.60
C GLU A 349 3.82 4.17 -25.35
N TRP A 350 4.41 4.37 -24.17
CA TRP A 350 3.89 3.93 -22.88
C TRP A 350 2.50 4.51 -22.52
N ASP A 351 2.29 5.83 -22.66
CA ASP A 351 1.00 6.50 -22.39
C ASP A 351 -0.11 5.93 -23.29
N ARG A 352 0.23 5.69 -24.56
CA ARG A 352 -0.69 5.14 -25.57
C ARG A 352 -1.06 3.69 -25.30
N GLU A 353 -0.10 2.85 -24.95
CA GLU A 353 -0.35 1.44 -24.61
C GLU A 353 -1.21 1.32 -23.34
N ARG A 354 -0.93 2.14 -22.32
CA ARG A 354 -1.71 2.20 -21.08
C ARG A 354 -3.15 2.64 -21.33
N ALA A 355 -3.34 3.73 -22.08
CA ALA A 355 -4.67 4.18 -22.49
C ALA A 355 -5.41 3.11 -23.31
N ALA A 356 -4.75 2.46 -24.26
CA ALA A 356 -5.33 1.39 -25.06
C ALA A 356 -5.75 0.18 -24.21
N ALA A 357 -4.96 -0.20 -23.21
CA ALA A 357 -5.31 -1.27 -22.27
C ALA A 357 -6.59 -0.92 -21.50
N TYR A 358 -6.68 0.30 -20.96
CA TYR A 358 -7.89 0.78 -20.27
C TYR A 358 -9.14 0.69 -21.15
N TRP A 359 -9.12 1.32 -22.33
CA TRP A 359 -10.28 1.30 -23.24
C TRP A 359 -10.60 -0.11 -23.74
N GLY A 360 -9.56 -0.90 -23.99
CA GLY A 360 -9.68 -2.30 -24.37
C GLY A 360 -10.47 -3.09 -23.33
N MET A 361 -10.12 -2.93 -22.05
CA MET A 361 -10.79 -3.59 -20.93
C MET A 361 -12.21 -3.06 -20.71
N LEU A 362 -12.42 -1.74 -20.76
CA LEU A 362 -13.76 -1.16 -20.63
C LEU A 362 -14.71 -1.66 -21.72
N ARG A 363 -14.27 -1.68 -22.98
CA ARG A 363 -15.01 -2.31 -24.09
C ARG A 363 -15.22 -3.80 -23.85
N ALA A 364 -14.21 -4.49 -23.31
CA ALA A 364 -14.30 -5.90 -22.97
C ALA A 364 -15.26 -6.18 -21.80
N PHE A 365 -15.54 -5.24 -20.90
CA PHE A 365 -16.62 -5.35 -19.92
C PHE A 365 -17.99 -5.15 -20.59
N GLY A 366 -18.04 -4.23 -21.56
CA GLY A 366 -19.22 -3.96 -22.40
C GLY A 366 -20.38 -3.30 -21.66
N GLY A 367 -20.12 -2.72 -20.47
CA GLY A 367 -21.09 -2.07 -19.58
C GLY A 367 -20.80 -2.38 -18.11
N ALA A 368 -21.46 -1.66 -17.20
CA ALA A 368 -21.36 -1.86 -15.75
C ALA A 368 -21.84 -3.27 -15.35
N PRO A 369 -20.99 -4.12 -14.76
CA PRO A 369 -21.38 -5.45 -14.29
C PRO A 369 -22.29 -5.35 -13.06
N ASP A 370 -23.28 -6.24 -12.92
CA ASP A 370 -23.90 -6.46 -11.61
C ASP A 370 -22.95 -7.29 -10.73
N PHE A 371 -22.30 -8.30 -11.33
CA PHE A 371 -21.34 -9.15 -10.66
C PHE A 371 -20.01 -9.19 -11.42
N LEU A 372 -18.92 -8.89 -10.72
CA LEU A 372 -17.55 -9.02 -11.20
C LEU A 372 -16.84 -10.14 -10.44
N PHE A 373 -16.60 -11.27 -11.11
CA PHE A 373 -15.76 -12.35 -10.59
C PHE A 373 -14.32 -12.12 -11.04
N VAL A 374 -13.36 -12.18 -10.10
CA VAL A 374 -11.94 -11.98 -10.40
C VAL A 374 -11.15 -13.21 -9.96
N CYS A 375 -10.46 -13.87 -10.88
CA CYS A 375 -9.68 -15.07 -10.61
C CYS A 375 -8.33 -15.04 -11.34
N PRO A 376 -7.34 -15.88 -11.00
CA PRO A 376 -6.08 -15.91 -11.73
C PRO A 376 -6.27 -16.41 -13.17
N TRP A 377 -7.00 -17.50 -13.33
CA TRP A 377 -7.28 -18.22 -14.58
C TRP A 377 -8.47 -19.17 -14.38
N VAL A 378 -8.96 -19.78 -15.46
CA VAL A 378 -9.93 -20.89 -15.40
C VAL A 378 -9.27 -22.19 -15.90
N ARG A 379 -8.91 -23.09 -14.98
CA ARG A 379 -8.23 -24.38 -15.24
C ARG A 379 -8.96 -25.52 -14.48
N THR A 380 -8.26 -26.64 -14.27
CA THR A 380 -8.80 -27.90 -13.69
C THR A 380 -8.80 -27.91 -12.16
N GLY A 381 -8.86 -26.75 -11.50
CA GLY A 381 -8.79 -26.64 -10.04
C GLY A 381 -10.12 -26.91 -9.33
N GLY A 382 -10.05 -27.36 -8.07
CA GLY A 382 -11.24 -27.46 -7.20
C GLY A 382 -11.88 -26.09 -6.95
N GLY A 383 -11.08 -25.07 -6.64
CA GLY A 383 -11.54 -23.69 -6.46
C GLY A 383 -12.17 -23.09 -7.73
N ASP A 384 -11.60 -23.39 -8.91
CA ASP A 384 -12.15 -22.95 -10.20
C ASP A 384 -13.57 -23.52 -10.40
N ARG A 385 -13.79 -24.80 -10.06
CA ARG A 385 -15.13 -25.43 -10.10
C ARG A 385 -16.10 -24.76 -9.14
N VAL A 386 -15.68 -24.43 -7.91
CA VAL A 386 -16.54 -23.75 -6.94
C VAL A 386 -16.90 -22.33 -7.42
N MET A 387 -15.96 -21.58 -8.00
CA MET A 387 -16.26 -20.29 -8.62
C MET A 387 -17.34 -20.40 -9.70
N LEU A 388 -17.24 -21.41 -10.58
CA LEU A 388 -18.26 -21.65 -11.61
C LEU A 388 -19.64 -22.00 -11.01
N GLN A 389 -19.68 -22.63 -9.83
CA GLN A 389 -20.93 -22.88 -9.11
C GLN A 389 -21.57 -21.59 -8.57
N TYR A 390 -20.77 -20.67 -8.02
CA TYR A 390 -21.27 -19.33 -7.65
C TYR A 390 -21.83 -18.59 -8.85
N ILE A 391 -21.10 -18.56 -9.97
CA ILE A 391 -21.57 -17.92 -11.21
C ILE A 391 -22.89 -18.57 -11.68
N ALA A 392 -22.97 -19.90 -11.66
CA ALA A 392 -24.20 -20.61 -12.03
C ALA A 392 -25.37 -20.31 -11.07
N SER A 393 -25.08 -20.17 -9.77
CA SER A 393 -26.07 -19.81 -8.75
C SER A 393 -26.59 -18.39 -8.94
N VAL A 394 -25.72 -17.42 -9.19
CA VAL A 394 -26.11 -16.05 -9.55
C VAL A 394 -26.96 -16.04 -10.83
N ARG A 395 -26.63 -16.85 -11.86
CA ARG A 395 -27.47 -16.96 -13.07
C ARG A 395 -28.86 -17.56 -12.80
N ARG A 396 -29.00 -18.44 -11.80
CA ARG A 396 -30.30 -19.01 -11.42
C ARG A 396 -31.13 -18.01 -10.61
N THR A 397 -30.53 -17.36 -9.63
CA THR A 397 -31.20 -16.44 -8.69
C THR A 397 -31.42 -15.05 -9.26
N ARG A 398 -30.51 -14.60 -10.15
CA ARG A 398 -30.53 -13.31 -10.86
C ARG A 398 -30.31 -13.53 -12.37
N PRO A 399 -31.30 -14.06 -13.10
CA PRO A 399 -31.15 -14.42 -14.51
C PRO A 399 -30.87 -13.23 -15.45
N ASP A 400 -31.26 -12.03 -15.03
CA ASP A 400 -31.04 -10.78 -15.78
C ASP A 400 -29.73 -10.07 -15.42
N ALA A 401 -29.00 -10.56 -14.40
CA ALA A 401 -27.76 -9.94 -13.97
C ALA A 401 -26.66 -10.05 -15.02
N ARG A 402 -25.94 -8.93 -15.22
CA ARG A 402 -24.75 -8.87 -16.03
C ARG A 402 -23.55 -9.37 -15.25
N ILE A 403 -23.00 -10.50 -15.68
CA ILE A 403 -21.86 -11.14 -15.03
C ILE A 403 -20.60 -11.00 -15.90
N VAL A 404 -19.53 -10.47 -15.30
CA VAL A 404 -18.20 -10.43 -15.89
C VAL A 404 -17.26 -11.34 -15.10
N LEU A 405 -16.50 -12.18 -15.80
CA LEU A 405 -15.41 -12.97 -15.24
C LEU A 405 -14.08 -12.42 -15.77
N LEU A 406 -13.28 -11.84 -14.89
CA LEU A 406 -11.95 -11.29 -15.16
C LEU A 406 -10.86 -12.25 -14.71
N THR A 407 -9.99 -12.69 -15.62
CA THR A 407 -8.78 -13.44 -15.26
C THR A 407 -7.57 -12.51 -15.16
N THR A 408 -6.72 -12.67 -14.15
CA THR A 408 -5.65 -11.69 -13.85
C THR A 408 -4.23 -12.13 -14.24
N GLU A 409 -4.00 -13.42 -14.44
CA GLU A 409 -2.66 -13.94 -14.73
C GLU A 409 -2.35 -13.93 -16.24
N PRO A 410 -1.07 -13.83 -16.63
CA PRO A 410 -0.68 -13.73 -18.04
C PRO A 410 -0.93 -15.04 -18.83
N ASP A 411 -1.13 -16.14 -18.12
CA ASP A 411 -1.39 -17.45 -18.68
C ASP A 411 -2.81 -17.60 -19.24
N ARG A 412 -2.94 -18.40 -20.31
CA ARG A 412 -4.26 -18.73 -20.88
C ARG A 412 -5.05 -19.63 -19.93
N SER A 413 -6.34 -19.32 -19.81
CA SER A 413 -7.33 -20.24 -19.27
C SER A 413 -7.54 -21.41 -20.23
N THR A 414 -7.64 -22.63 -19.71
CA THR A 414 -7.79 -23.85 -20.52
C THR A 414 -9.20 -24.40 -20.53
N ARG A 415 -10.07 -23.94 -19.62
CA ARG A 415 -11.43 -24.45 -19.42
C ARG A 415 -12.52 -23.38 -19.56
N LEU A 416 -12.30 -22.37 -20.40
CA LEU A 416 -13.30 -21.32 -20.65
C LEU A 416 -14.63 -21.86 -21.21
N SER A 417 -14.63 -23.04 -21.86
CA SER A 417 -15.85 -23.70 -22.32
C SER A 417 -16.77 -24.18 -21.19
N GLU A 418 -16.28 -24.24 -19.95
CA GLU A 418 -17.07 -24.61 -18.77
C GLU A 418 -17.75 -23.40 -18.11
N VAL A 419 -17.41 -22.18 -18.53
CA VAL A 419 -18.06 -20.97 -18.02
C VAL A 419 -19.53 -20.96 -18.50
N PRO A 420 -20.51 -20.72 -17.60
CA PRO A 420 -21.92 -20.68 -17.98
C PRO A 420 -22.23 -19.71 -19.12
N GLU A 421 -23.17 -20.09 -19.98
CA GLU A 421 -23.62 -19.24 -21.09
C GLU A 421 -24.19 -17.91 -20.55
N GLY A 422 -23.88 -16.81 -21.25
CA GLY A 422 -24.28 -15.45 -20.87
C GLY A 422 -23.30 -14.72 -19.93
N VAL A 423 -22.25 -15.39 -19.46
CA VAL A 423 -21.16 -14.75 -18.70
C VAL A 423 -20.14 -14.14 -19.65
N ARG A 424 -19.74 -12.89 -19.41
CA ARG A 424 -18.75 -12.20 -20.22
C ARG A 424 -17.35 -12.43 -19.66
N VAL A 425 -16.54 -13.21 -20.37
CA VAL A 425 -15.15 -13.50 -19.99
C VAL A 425 -14.20 -12.45 -20.53
N VAL A 426 -13.32 -11.93 -19.69
CA VAL A 426 -12.27 -10.96 -20.02
C VAL A 426 -10.94 -11.50 -19.49
N GLU A 427 -10.01 -11.84 -20.39
CA GLU A 427 -8.67 -12.27 -19.97
C GLU A 427 -7.70 -11.07 -19.97
N LEU A 428 -7.15 -10.69 -18.80
CA LEU A 428 -6.26 -9.53 -18.67
C LEU A 428 -5.02 -9.61 -19.56
N ARG A 429 -4.52 -10.83 -19.77
CA ARG A 429 -3.40 -11.15 -20.68
C ARG A 429 -3.54 -10.58 -22.10
N ASP A 430 -4.77 -10.36 -22.58
CA ASP A 430 -5.00 -9.82 -23.93
C ASP A 430 -4.76 -8.29 -24.00
N PHE A 431 -4.58 -7.65 -22.84
CA PHE A 431 -4.31 -6.21 -22.69
C PHE A 431 -2.91 -5.92 -22.14
N LEU A 432 -2.11 -6.95 -21.87
CA LEU A 432 -0.76 -6.79 -21.36
C LEU A 432 0.21 -6.33 -22.45
N SER A 433 1.10 -5.43 -22.06
CA SER A 433 2.22 -4.96 -22.87
C SER A 433 3.46 -4.78 -21.98
N ARG A 434 4.60 -4.41 -22.58
CA ARG A 434 5.82 -4.11 -21.80
C ARG A 434 5.67 -2.89 -20.88
N HIS A 435 4.63 -2.07 -21.06
CA HIS A 435 4.35 -0.86 -20.26
C HIS A 435 3.07 -0.99 -19.39
N VAL A 436 2.44 -2.17 -19.43
CA VAL A 436 1.31 -2.58 -18.58
C VAL A 436 1.81 -3.75 -17.73
N ASP A 437 2.62 -3.42 -16.74
CA ASP A 437 3.18 -4.37 -15.78
C ASP A 437 2.25 -4.55 -14.57
N ARG A 438 2.63 -5.47 -13.67
CA ARG A 438 1.86 -5.77 -12.46
C ARG A 438 1.62 -4.56 -11.58
N GLU A 439 2.64 -3.71 -11.41
CA GLU A 439 2.51 -2.54 -10.57
C GLU A 439 1.50 -1.56 -11.14
N TRP A 440 1.56 -1.25 -12.44
CA TRP A 440 0.57 -0.39 -13.07
C TRP A 440 -0.83 -1.00 -13.10
N MET A 441 -0.94 -2.33 -13.21
CA MET A 441 -2.23 -3.03 -13.10
C MET A 441 -2.89 -2.81 -11.75
N VAL A 442 -2.13 -2.99 -10.66
CA VAL A 442 -2.61 -2.90 -9.28
C VAL A 442 -2.81 -1.45 -8.86
N SER A 443 -1.89 -0.54 -9.22
CA SER A 443 -1.90 0.87 -8.81
C SER A 443 -2.85 1.76 -9.61
N ARG A 444 -3.16 1.40 -10.87
CA ARG A 444 -3.93 2.29 -11.76
C ARG A 444 -5.00 1.57 -12.57
N LEU A 445 -4.63 0.60 -13.43
CA LEU A 445 -5.55 0.08 -14.45
C LEU A 445 -6.82 -0.55 -13.84
N LEU A 446 -6.65 -1.56 -12.98
CA LEU A 446 -7.75 -2.31 -12.39
C LEU A 446 -8.55 -1.48 -11.39
N PRO A 447 -7.95 -0.78 -10.40
CA PRO A 447 -8.75 0.01 -9.46
C PRO A 447 -9.48 1.16 -10.18
N GLN A 448 -8.89 1.81 -11.18
CA GLN A 448 -9.58 2.83 -11.98
C GLN A 448 -10.71 2.19 -12.77
N LEU A 449 -10.50 1.05 -13.43
CA LEU A 449 -11.56 0.35 -14.15
C LEU A 449 -12.71 -0.05 -13.21
N PHE A 450 -12.42 -0.56 -12.01
CA PHE A 450 -13.45 -0.95 -11.04
C PHE A 450 -14.22 0.27 -10.53
N THR A 451 -13.54 1.40 -10.31
CA THR A 451 -14.18 2.67 -9.92
C THR A 451 -15.14 3.18 -11.01
N GLN A 452 -14.75 3.09 -12.28
CA GLN A 452 -15.57 3.58 -13.40
C GLN A 452 -16.67 2.60 -13.83
N ALA A 453 -16.39 1.29 -13.78
CA ALA A 453 -17.37 0.25 -14.10
C ALA A 453 -18.37 0.02 -12.95
N ALA A 454 -17.96 0.35 -11.72
CA ALA A 454 -18.75 0.31 -10.49
C ALA A 454 -19.62 -0.96 -10.36
N PRO A 455 -19.02 -2.16 -10.33
CA PRO A 455 -19.80 -3.38 -10.15
C PRO A 455 -20.54 -3.37 -8.82
N ARG A 456 -21.79 -3.85 -8.78
CA ARG A 456 -22.54 -3.92 -7.51
C ARG A 456 -21.89 -4.88 -6.52
N THR A 457 -21.51 -6.05 -7.02
CA THR A 457 -20.81 -7.09 -6.26
C THR A 457 -19.53 -7.48 -6.98
N MET A 458 -18.41 -7.47 -6.27
CA MET A 458 -17.12 -7.97 -6.72
C MET A 458 -16.69 -9.15 -5.85
N HIS A 459 -16.40 -10.30 -6.48
CA HIS A 459 -16.02 -11.52 -5.77
C HIS A 459 -14.67 -12.04 -6.27
N LEU A 460 -13.68 -12.00 -5.39
CA LEU A 460 -12.31 -12.42 -5.66
C LEU A 460 -12.11 -13.91 -5.32
N PHE A 461 -11.57 -14.68 -6.26
CA PHE A 461 -11.25 -16.11 -6.11
C PHE A 461 -9.76 -16.35 -6.36
N ASN A 462 -8.99 -16.49 -5.29
CA ASN A 462 -7.54 -16.80 -5.33
C ASN A 462 -6.71 -15.88 -6.26
N SER A 463 -7.19 -14.69 -6.58
CA SER A 463 -6.48 -13.74 -7.45
C SER A 463 -5.56 -12.86 -6.63
N THR A 464 -4.26 -13.13 -6.64
CA THR A 464 -3.26 -12.31 -5.92
C THR A 464 -3.31 -10.85 -6.37
N VAL A 465 -3.48 -10.60 -7.67
CA VAL A 465 -3.66 -9.25 -8.23
C VAL A 465 -4.93 -8.59 -7.69
N GLY A 466 -6.06 -9.32 -7.67
CA GLY A 466 -7.31 -8.79 -7.11
C GLY A 466 -7.20 -8.46 -5.62
N TYR A 467 -6.50 -9.29 -4.86
CA TYR A 467 -6.26 -9.03 -3.43
C TYR A 467 -5.37 -7.81 -3.19
N ASP A 468 -4.30 -7.63 -3.97
CA ASP A 468 -3.45 -6.44 -3.85
C ASP A 468 -4.22 -5.15 -4.18
N VAL A 469 -5.15 -5.20 -5.15
CA VAL A 469 -6.04 -4.08 -5.46
C VAL A 469 -6.94 -3.75 -4.26
N VAL A 470 -7.52 -4.76 -3.60
CA VAL A 470 -8.36 -4.56 -2.40
C VAL A 470 -7.54 -4.09 -1.21
N GLU A 471 -6.32 -4.57 -1.05
CA GLU A 471 -5.43 -4.16 0.03
C GLU A 471 -5.07 -2.67 -0.08
N ARG A 472 -4.80 -2.17 -1.30
CA ARG A 472 -4.45 -0.76 -1.54
C ARG A 472 -5.67 0.17 -1.66
N PHE A 473 -6.73 -0.28 -2.33
CA PHE A 473 -7.87 0.57 -2.72
C PHE A 473 -9.23 0.09 -2.18
N GLY A 474 -9.27 -0.98 -1.39
CA GLY A 474 -10.52 -1.55 -0.90
C GLY A 474 -11.38 -0.56 -0.12
N ARG A 475 -10.78 0.34 0.67
CA ARG A 475 -11.52 1.40 1.40
C ARG A 475 -12.24 2.38 0.46
N VAL A 476 -11.65 2.67 -0.70
CA VAL A 476 -12.26 3.55 -1.72
C VAL A 476 -13.35 2.78 -2.48
N LEU A 477 -13.03 1.56 -2.91
CA LEU A 477 -13.92 0.70 -3.70
C LEU A 477 -15.17 0.28 -2.91
N SER A 478 -15.01 -0.09 -1.63
CA SER A 478 -16.10 -0.58 -0.76
C SER A 478 -17.16 0.46 -0.41
N ARG A 479 -16.99 1.72 -0.84
CA ARG A 479 -18.03 2.75 -0.74
C ARG A 479 -19.19 2.53 -1.71
N LYS A 480 -18.93 1.86 -2.84
CA LYS A 480 -19.93 1.57 -3.88
C LYS A 480 -20.01 0.11 -4.29
N ILE A 481 -19.01 -0.70 -3.94
CA ILE A 481 -18.88 -2.09 -4.37
C ILE A 481 -18.96 -3.00 -3.13
N ALA A 482 -19.84 -4.01 -3.15
CA ALA A 482 -19.79 -5.08 -2.16
C ALA A 482 -18.68 -6.08 -2.56
N ILE A 483 -17.62 -6.17 -1.76
CA ILE A 483 -16.42 -6.95 -1.98
C ILE A 483 -16.46 -8.26 -1.18
N PHE A 484 -16.31 -9.38 -1.86
CA PHE A 484 -16.25 -10.73 -1.28
C PHE A 484 -14.95 -11.42 -1.67
N VAL A 485 -14.48 -12.29 -0.79
CA VAL A 485 -13.25 -13.08 -1.00
C VAL A 485 -13.56 -14.56 -0.79
N SER A 486 -13.11 -15.41 -1.70
CA SER A 486 -13.14 -16.86 -1.53
C SER A 486 -11.73 -17.44 -1.44
N THR A 487 -11.52 -18.29 -0.43
CA THR A 487 -10.31 -19.11 -0.23
C THR A 487 -10.70 -20.45 0.39
N PHE A 488 -9.97 -21.53 0.09
CA PHE A 488 -10.47 -22.91 0.32
C PHE A 488 -9.53 -23.80 1.13
N VAL A 489 -8.21 -23.66 0.96
CA VAL A 489 -7.25 -24.57 1.59
C VAL A 489 -6.02 -23.83 2.08
N LEU A 490 -5.48 -24.29 3.20
CA LEU A 490 -4.12 -23.95 3.62
C LEU A 490 -3.17 -24.83 2.82
N ASP A 491 -2.64 -24.26 1.75
CA ASP A 491 -1.70 -24.96 0.88
C ASP A 491 -0.31 -25.00 1.53
N ARG A 492 0.65 -25.66 0.88
CA ARG A 492 2.04 -25.69 1.34
C ARG A 492 3.03 -25.39 0.23
N THR A 493 4.11 -24.71 0.58
CA THR A 493 5.27 -24.54 -0.30
C THR A 493 5.98 -25.88 -0.50
N PRO A 494 6.86 -26.03 -1.51
CA PRO A 494 7.67 -27.24 -1.68
C PRO A 494 8.49 -27.62 -0.44
N ASP A 495 8.88 -26.64 0.38
CA ASP A 495 9.61 -26.84 1.63
C ASP A 495 8.69 -27.20 2.82
N GLY A 496 7.38 -27.29 2.59
CA GLY A 496 6.37 -27.71 3.56
C GLY A 496 5.79 -26.58 4.42
N GLU A 497 6.13 -25.32 4.15
CA GLU A 497 5.59 -24.15 4.86
C GLU A 497 4.11 -23.98 4.52
N ARG A 498 3.24 -23.75 5.52
CA ARG A 498 1.83 -23.47 5.28
C ARG A 498 1.67 -22.10 4.59
N THR A 499 0.84 -22.04 3.56
CA THR A 499 0.55 -20.82 2.81
C THR A 499 -0.95 -20.63 2.60
N SER A 500 -1.37 -19.38 2.67
CA SER A 500 -2.70 -18.91 2.34
C SER A 500 -2.58 -17.46 1.98
N VAL A 501 -3.47 -16.98 1.12
CA VAL A 501 -3.49 -15.57 0.76
C VAL A 501 -3.78 -14.65 1.96
N LEU A 502 -4.42 -15.20 3.00
CA LEU A 502 -4.69 -14.51 4.26
C LEU A 502 -3.50 -14.54 5.23
N PHE A 503 -2.51 -15.44 5.05
CA PHE A 503 -1.30 -15.46 5.90
C PHE A 503 -0.34 -14.32 5.60
N TYR A 504 -0.40 -13.79 4.39
CA TYR A 504 0.46 -12.71 3.95
C TYR A 504 -0.12 -11.33 4.26
N ARG A 505 -1.27 -11.25 4.94
CA ARG A 505 -2.03 -10.02 5.12
C ARG A 505 -2.42 -9.79 6.57
N HIS A 506 -2.41 -8.52 6.96
CA HIS A 506 -2.89 -8.08 8.26
C HIS A 506 -4.42 -8.27 8.37
N PRO A 507 -4.99 -8.59 9.54
CA PRO A 507 -6.44 -8.78 9.70
C PRO A 507 -7.34 -7.66 9.14
N ARG A 508 -6.89 -6.40 9.25
CA ARG A 508 -7.55 -5.21 8.68
C ARG A 508 -7.68 -5.22 7.15
N PHE A 509 -7.04 -6.15 6.44
CA PHE A 509 -7.33 -6.43 5.04
C PHE A 509 -8.82 -6.71 4.79
N LEU A 510 -9.53 -7.26 5.79
CA LEU A 510 -10.97 -7.52 5.71
C LEU A 510 -11.86 -6.32 6.06
N ASP A 511 -11.31 -5.17 6.49
CA ASP A 511 -12.08 -3.95 6.77
C ASP A 511 -13.04 -3.61 5.60
N PRO A 512 -12.57 -3.52 4.34
CA PRO A 512 -13.43 -3.23 3.19
C PRO A 512 -14.18 -4.45 2.62
N VAL A 513 -13.98 -5.66 3.17
CA VAL A 513 -14.55 -6.92 2.67
C VAL A 513 -15.81 -7.27 3.45
N GLN A 514 -16.92 -7.52 2.75
CA GLN A 514 -18.21 -7.87 3.37
C GLN A 514 -18.18 -9.27 3.99
N ALA A 515 -17.64 -10.25 3.27
CA ALA A 515 -17.45 -11.61 3.80
C ALA A 515 -16.34 -12.37 3.08
N VAL A 516 -15.70 -13.26 3.83
CA VAL A 516 -14.80 -14.31 3.36
C VAL A 516 -15.60 -15.61 3.30
N LEU A 517 -15.82 -16.11 2.08
CA LEU A 517 -16.57 -17.32 1.80
C LEU A 517 -15.60 -18.50 1.71
N VAL A 518 -15.77 -19.48 2.59
CA VAL A 518 -14.89 -20.65 2.72
C VAL A 518 -15.71 -21.93 2.66
N ASP A 519 -15.11 -23.04 2.24
CA ASP A 519 -15.77 -24.35 2.17
C ASP A 519 -15.72 -25.12 3.49
N SER A 520 -14.87 -24.71 4.43
CA SER A 520 -14.58 -25.42 5.67
C SER A 520 -14.64 -24.52 6.90
N ARG A 521 -15.33 -24.98 7.95
CA ARG A 521 -15.28 -24.37 9.28
C ARG A 521 -13.88 -24.46 9.88
N ALA A 522 -13.19 -25.58 9.70
CA ALA A 522 -11.84 -25.77 10.22
C ALA A 522 -10.85 -24.73 9.64
N PHE A 523 -11.00 -24.36 8.37
CA PHE A 523 -10.23 -23.26 7.77
C PHE A 523 -10.52 -21.93 8.47
N ALA A 524 -11.80 -21.54 8.57
CA ALA A 524 -12.21 -20.29 9.23
C ALA A 524 -11.70 -20.21 10.68
N GLU A 525 -11.89 -21.27 11.47
CA GLU A 525 -11.42 -21.34 12.85
C GLU A 525 -9.89 -21.24 12.95
N THR A 526 -9.16 -21.80 11.98
CA THR A 526 -7.71 -21.66 11.91
C THR A 526 -7.31 -20.21 11.63
N MET A 527 -8.00 -19.50 10.72
CA MET A 527 -7.69 -18.10 10.43
C MET A 527 -7.99 -17.20 11.63
N VAL A 528 -9.13 -17.43 12.31
CA VAL A 528 -9.49 -16.68 13.51
C VAL A 528 -8.49 -16.95 14.64
N ARG A 529 -8.25 -18.23 14.97
CA ARG A 529 -7.43 -18.63 16.11
C ARG A 529 -5.94 -18.35 15.92
N GLU A 530 -5.40 -18.61 14.73
CA GLU A 530 -3.96 -18.54 14.48
C GLU A 530 -3.51 -17.23 13.83
N GLN A 531 -4.41 -16.48 13.19
CA GLN A 531 -4.06 -15.24 12.48
C GLN A 531 -4.81 -14.00 12.98
N GLY A 532 -5.76 -14.15 13.91
CA GLY A 532 -6.45 -13.01 14.54
C GLY A 532 -7.47 -12.31 13.64
N TYR A 533 -8.00 -12.98 12.62
CA TYR A 533 -9.12 -12.43 11.85
C TYR A 533 -10.44 -12.50 12.63
N ASP A 534 -11.33 -11.54 12.36
CA ASP A 534 -12.68 -11.52 12.92
C ASP A 534 -13.52 -12.70 12.41
N ARG A 535 -14.13 -13.43 13.34
CA ARG A 535 -14.99 -14.58 13.05
C ARG A 535 -16.23 -14.19 12.25
N GLU A 536 -16.77 -12.99 12.45
CA GLU A 536 -18.00 -12.51 11.80
C GLU A 536 -17.82 -12.33 10.29
N LYS A 537 -16.58 -12.10 9.84
CA LYS A 537 -16.24 -12.03 8.41
C LYS A 537 -16.32 -13.38 7.71
N PHE A 538 -16.24 -14.52 8.41
CA PHE A 538 -16.18 -15.84 7.76
C PHE A 538 -17.55 -16.51 7.64
N TRP A 539 -17.89 -16.84 6.39
CA TRP A 539 -19.12 -17.54 6.02
C TRP A 539 -18.77 -18.89 5.39
N VAL A 540 -19.26 -19.97 6.00
CA VAL A 540 -19.03 -21.32 5.47
C VAL A 540 -20.07 -21.60 4.40
N GLN A 541 -19.63 -21.66 3.16
CA GLN A 541 -20.43 -21.96 1.97
C GLN A 541 -19.93 -23.27 1.36
N HIS A 542 -20.65 -24.36 1.62
CA HIS A 542 -20.32 -25.66 1.06
C HIS A 542 -20.54 -25.68 -0.45
N GLN A 543 -19.68 -26.37 -1.20
CA GLN A 543 -19.83 -26.52 -2.65
C GLN A 543 -21.01 -27.41 -3.07
N ILE A 544 -21.40 -27.32 -4.34
CA ILE A 544 -22.36 -28.22 -4.97
C ILE A 544 -21.68 -29.52 -5.39
N VAL A 545 -22.29 -30.66 -5.06
CA VAL A 545 -21.86 -31.99 -5.50
C VAL A 545 -22.92 -32.56 -6.46
N PRO A 546 -22.55 -33.16 -7.60
CA PRO A 546 -23.53 -33.71 -8.54
C PRO A 546 -24.45 -34.75 -7.89
N ASP A 547 -25.77 -34.63 -8.05
CA ASP A 547 -26.71 -35.65 -7.59
C ASP A 547 -26.59 -36.92 -8.45
N LEU A 548 -25.80 -37.87 -7.96
CA LEU A 548 -25.61 -39.16 -8.59
C LEU A 548 -26.52 -40.19 -7.90
N PRO A 549 -27.21 -41.05 -8.67
CA PRO A 549 -28.04 -42.09 -8.07
C PRO A 549 -27.14 -43.03 -7.26
N MET A 550 -27.56 -43.31 -6.03
CA MET A 550 -26.89 -44.31 -5.22
C MET A 550 -26.79 -45.60 -6.01
N VAL A 551 -25.57 -46.08 -6.21
CA VAL A 551 -25.37 -47.33 -6.93
C VAL A 551 -25.83 -48.43 -5.98
N ALA A 552 -26.93 -49.11 -6.32
CA ALA A 552 -27.48 -50.19 -5.52
C ALA A 552 -26.52 -51.40 -5.48
N ARG A 553 -25.49 -51.35 -4.62
CA ARG A 553 -24.71 -52.52 -4.21
C ARG A 553 -25.23 -53.06 -2.88
N ALA A 554 -26.35 -53.75 -2.99
CA ALA A 554 -26.92 -54.59 -1.94
C ALA A 554 -26.53 -56.08 -2.03
N SER A 555 -25.70 -56.55 -2.99
CA SER A 555 -25.67 -58.00 -3.25
C SER A 555 -24.35 -58.69 -3.61
N ARG A 556 -23.17 -58.07 -3.53
CA ARG A 556 -21.97 -58.92 -3.38
C ARG A 556 -21.89 -59.28 -1.90
N THR A 557 -22.34 -60.48 -1.55
CA THR A 557 -21.56 -61.28 -0.58
C THR A 557 -20.13 -61.15 -1.08
N ILE A 558 -19.27 -60.47 -0.30
CA ILE A 558 -17.83 -60.66 -0.42
C ILE A 558 -17.68 -62.17 -0.26
N SER A 559 -17.69 -62.91 -1.37
CA SER A 559 -17.47 -64.35 -1.30
C SER A 559 -16.05 -64.47 -0.76
N ASP A 560 -15.79 -65.50 0.05
CA ASP A 560 -14.50 -65.79 0.69
C ASP A 560 -13.32 -65.98 -0.31
N SER A 561 -13.48 -65.59 -1.58
CA SER A 561 -12.56 -65.79 -2.70
C SER A 561 -12.32 -64.56 -3.59
N ALA A 562 -12.98 -63.42 -3.41
CA ALA A 562 -12.79 -62.23 -4.27
C ALA A 562 -12.25 -61.04 -3.47
N PRO A 563 -11.19 -60.33 -3.95
CA PRO A 563 -10.61 -59.23 -3.20
C PRO A 563 -11.51 -57.99 -3.18
N LEU A 564 -11.51 -57.27 -2.06
CA LEU A 564 -12.11 -55.95 -1.90
C LEU A 564 -11.47 -54.97 -2.87
N ARG A 565 -12.26 -54.27 -3.68
CA ARG A 565 -11.76 -53.32 -4.67
C ARG A 565 -11.76 -51.91 -4.11
N VAL A 566 -10.57 -51.36 -3.92
CA VAL A 566 -10.36 -50.01 -3.40
C VAL A 566 -10.06 -49.07 -4.57
N LEU A 567 -10.78 -47.95 -4.60
CA LEU A 567 -10.52 -46.84 -5.51
C LEU A 567 -9.69 -45.78 -4.79
N TRP A 568 -8.58 -45.40 -5.41
CA TRP A 568 -7.90 -44.14 -5.10
C TRP A 568 -7.99 -43.22 -6.33
N ALA A 569 -8.38 -41.96 -6.14
CA ALA A 569 -8.49 -41.03 -7.27
C ALA A 569 -8.05 -39.62 -6.83
N GLY A 570 -7.13 -39.02 -7.58
CA GLY A 570 -6.59 -37.70 -7.30
C GLY A 570 -5.44 -37.32 -8.24
N ARG A 571 -4.94 -36.08 -8.12
CA ARG A 571 -3.71 -35.64 -8.80
C ARG A 571 -2.50 -36.36 -8.18
N PHE A 572 -1.45 -36.60 -8.97
CA PHE A 572 -0.19 -37.17 -8.47
C PHE A 572 0.75 -36.07 -7.97
N ASP A 573 0.20 -35.13 -7.22
CA ASP A 573 0.93 -34.02 -6.62
C ASP A 573 1.22 -34.36 -5.14
N LEU A 574 2.28 -33.75 -4.58
CA LEU A 574 2.75 -34.02 -3.22
C LEU A 574 1.62 -34.01 -2.17
N GLN A 575 0.68 -33.06 -2.27
CA GLN A 575 -0.52 -32.96 -1.43
C GLN A 575 -1.26 -34.28 -1.24
N LYS A 576 -1.33 -35.10 -2.29
CA LYS A 576 -2.14 -36.33 -2.33
C LYS A 576 -1.40 -37.55 -1.80
N ARG A 577 -0.09 -37.44 -1.55
CA ARG A 577 0.77 -38.44 -0.91
C ARG A 577 0.66 -39.84 -1.52
N LEU A 578 1.11 -39.95 -2.77
CA LEU A 578 1.21 -41.25 -3.46
C LEU A 578 2.20 -42.19 -2.76
N ASP A 579 3.19 -41.63 -2.06
CA ASP A 579 4.11 -42.35 -1.18
C ASP A 579 3.36 -43.11 -0.09
N VAL A 580 2.41 -42.47 0.58
CA VAL A 580 1.56 -43.10 1.62
C VAL A 580 0.67 -44.17 0.99
N LEU A 581 0.09 -43.92 -0.20
CA LEU A 581 -0.68 -44.97 -0.89
C LEU A 581 0.18 -46.21 -1.18
N ALA A 582 1.44 -46.02 -1.54
CA ALA A 582 2.39 -47.12 -1.74
C ALA A 582 2.66 -47.86 -0.41
N ASP A 583 2.87 -47.14 0.69
CA ASP A 583 3.03 -47.73 2.03
C ASP A 583 1.80 -48.57 2.42
N VAL A 584 0.59 -48.07 2.16
CA VAL A 584 -0.68 -48.79 2.39
C VAL A 584 -0.76 -50.07 1.54
N ALA A 585 -0.37 -49.99 0.26
CA ALA A 585 -0.36 -51.16 -0.63
C ALA A 585 0.64 -52.24 -0.14
N GLU A 586 1.84 -51.82 0.29
CA GLU A 586 2.84 -52.71 0.86
C GLU A 586 2.36 -53.35 2.18
N GLU A 587 1.67 -52.58 3.02
CA GLU A 587 1.10 -53.04 4.29
C GLU A 587 -0.02 -54.07 4.08
N ILE A 588 -0.90 -53.86 3.10
CA ILE A 588 -1.91 -54.83 2.66
C ILE A 588 -1.27 -56.17 2.28
N VAL A 589 -0.20 -56.13 1.47
CA VAL A 589 0.54 -57.32 1.04
C VAL A 589 1.19 -58.01 2.25
N ARG A 590 1.80 -57.23 3.16
CA ARG A 590 2.45 -57.75 4.37
C ARG A 590 1.47 -58.47 5.29
N ARG A 591 0.25 -57.96 5.42
CA ARG A 591 -0.83 -58.55 6.24
C ARG A 591 -1.59 -59.67 5.51
N GLY A 592 -1.40 -59.81 4.20
CA GLY A 592 -2.12 -60.79 3.38
C GLY A 592 -3.62 -60.49 3.26
N LEU A 593 -4.01 -59.21 3.32
CA LEU A 593 -5.40 -58.81 3.20
C LEU A 593 -5.89 -59.03 1.75
N PRO A 594 -7.11 -59.57 1.53
CA PRO A 594 -7.66 -59.78 0.20
C PRO A 594 -8.17 -58.44 -0.39
N VAL A 595 -7.26 -57.52 -0.70
CA VAL A 595 -7.56 -56.17 -1.20
C VAL A 595 -6.84 -55.92 -2.51
N ARG A 596 -7.49 -55.20 -3.43
CA ARG A 596 -6.90 -54.70 -4.67
C ARG A 596 -7.14 -53.20 -4.80
N ILE A 597 -6.05 -52.44 -4.90
CA ILE A 597 -6.08 -50.99 -5.14
C ILE A 597 -6.03 -50.74 -6.65
N ASP A 598 -7.00 -49.98 -7.14
CA ASP A 598 -6.95 -49.35 -8.45
C ASP A 598 -6.83 -47.83 -8.25
N TYR A 599 -5.88 -47.18 -8.93
CA TYR A 599 -5.63 -45.75 -8.77
C TYR A 599 -5.71 -44.97 -10.09
N TYR A 600 -6.29 -43.78 -10.03
CA TYR A 600 -6.53 -42.89 -11.17
C TYR A 600 -5.88 -41.52 -10.93
N GLY A 601 -5.24 -40.97 -11.95
CA GLY A 601 -4.68 -39.61 -11.89
C GLY A 601 -3.52 -39.35 -12.86
N GLU A 602 -3.03 -38.12 -12.78
CA GLU A 602 -1.80 -37.66 -13.42
C GLU A 602 -1.14 -36.54 -12.58
N ALA A 603 0.14 -36.27 -12.82
CA ALA A 603 0.85 -35.19 -12.16
C ALA A 603 0.53 -33.85 -12.84
N VAL A 604 0.29 -32.81 -12.04
CA VAL A 604 -0.04 -31.46 -12.54
C VAL A 604 0.99 -30.44 -12.07
N MET A 605 1.26 -30.40 -10.76
CA MET A 605 2.24 -29.51 -10.12
C MET A 605 3.59 -30.21 -9.92
N GLY A 606 3.59 -31.55 -9.89
CA GLY A 606 4.78 -32.38 -9.84
C GLY A 606 5.15 -32.85 -8.43
N ASP A 607 5.74 -34.03 -8.37
CA ASP A 607 6.36 -34.64 -7.19
C ASP A 607 7.74 -35.16 -7.64
N PRO A 608 8.85 -34.73 -7.01
CA PRO A 608 10.20 -35.12 -7.44
C PRO A 608 10.44 -36.64 -7.37
N ASP A 609 9.73 -37.35 -6.49
CA ASP A 609 9.89 -38.78 -6.25
C ASP A 609 8.77 -39.64 -6.86
N LEU A 610 7.94 -39.03 -7.73
CA LEU A 610 6.77 -39.67 -8.34
C LEU A 610 7.08 -41.04 -8.97
N GLU A 611 8.14 -41.15 -9.77
CA GLU A 611 8.51 -42.41 -10.44
C GLU A 611 8.86 -43.51 -9.44
N THR A 612 9.44 -43.14 -8.30
CA THR A 612 9.72 -44.06 -7.19
C THR A 612 8.40 -44.56 -6.59
N HIS A 613 7.45 -43.66 -6.33
CA HIS A 613 6.15 -44.03 -5.76
C HIS A 613 5.34 -44.93 -6.71
N LEU A 614 5.32 -44.62 -8.00
CA LEU A 614 4.67 -45.45 -9.02
C LEU A 614 5.29 -46.85 -9.09
N ALA A 615 6.62 -46.96 -9.07
CA ALA A 615 7.30 -48.25 -9.08
C ALA A 615 6.97 -49.10 -7.84
N ARG A 616 6.83 -48.47 -6.67
CA ARG A 616 6.42 -49.15 -5.43
C ARG A 616 4.98 -49.66 -5.52
N LEU A 617 4.05 -48.84 -6.03
CA LEU A 617 2.66 -49.24 -6.27
C LEU A 617 2.55 -50.41 -7.24
N ASP A 618 3.30 -50.38 -8.34
CA ASP A 618 3.36 -51.48 -9.31
C ASP A 618 3.91 -52.77 -8.67
N ALA A 619 4.95 -52.67 -7.84
CA ALA A 619 5.53 -53.80 -7.11
C ALA A 619 4.57 -54.40 -6.07
N ALA A 620 3.76 -53.56 -5.43
CA ALA A 620 2.70 -53.98 -4.51
C ALA A 620 1.45 -54.53 -5.22
N GLY A 621 1.39 -54.47 -6.56
CA GLY A 621 0.29 -55.00 -7.37
C GLY A 621 -0.92 -54.06 -7.50
N ALA A 622 -0.77 -52.78 -7.19
CA ALA A 622 -1.79 -51.77 -7.45
C ALA A 622 -1.93 -51.53 -8.97
N VAL A 623 -3.14 -51.19 -9.43
CA VAL A 623 -3.44 -51.06 -10.86
C VAL A 623 -3.69 -49.61 -11.24
N ARG A 624 -2.78 -49.06 -12.05
CA ARG A 624 -2.90 -47.73 -12.62
C ARG A 624 -3.95 -47.68 -13.73
N HIS A 625 -4.78 -46.65 -13.69
CA HIS A 625 -5.70 -46.29 -14.77
C HIS A 625 -5.36 -44.93 -15.39
N PRO A 626 -5.92 -44.61 -16.58
CA PRO A 626 -5.72 -43.30 -17.22
C PRO A 626 -6.25 -42.13 -16.37
N ALA A 627 -5.78 -40.92 -16.71
CA ALA A 627 -6.34 -39.69 -16.17
C ALA A 627 -7.82 -39.54 -16.50
N TYR A 628 -8.54 -38.79 -15.67
CA TYR A 628 -9.97 -38.56 -15.74
C TYR A 628 -10.27 -37.07 -15.54
N SER A 629 -11.40 -36.59 -16.07
CA SER A 629 -11.79 -35.17 -15.94
C SER A 629 -12.68 -34.91 -14.73
N HIS A 630 -13.51 -35.90 -14.36
CA HIS A 630 -14.37 -35.88 -13.18
C HIS A 630 -14.59 -37.31 -12.68
N ILE A 631 -14.73 -37.51 -11.36
CA ILE A 631 -14.78 -38.87 -10.79
C ILE A 631 -16.00 -39.67 -11.26
N GLY A 632 -17.05 -39.01 -11.76
CA GLY A 632 -18.17 -39.68 -12.42
C GLY A 632 -17.80 -40.42 -13.72
N GLU A 633 -16.66 -40.11 -14.35
CA GLU A 633 -16.10 -40.91 -15.46
C GLU A 633 -15.48 -42.22 -14.97
N VAL A 634 -15.08 -42.27 -13.70
CA VAL A 634 -14.67 -43.50 -13.04
C VAL A 634 -15.95 -44.30 -12.81
N ALA A 635 -15.95 -45.55 -13.24
CA ALA A 635 -17.07 -46.47 -12.99
C ALA A 635 -17.10 -46.84 -11.49
N LEU A 636 -17.61 -45.92 -10.66
CA LEU A 636 -17.62 -46.01 -9.20
C LEU A 636 -18.36 -47.26 -8.70
N ASP A 637 -19.32 -47.74 -9.49
CA ASP A 637 -20.06 -49.00 -9.28
C ASP A 637 -19.18 -50.26 -9.27
N ARG A 638 -17.93 -50.14 -9.71
CA ARG A 638 -16.94 -51.23 -9.74
C ARG A 638 -16.15 -51.38 -8.45
N TYR A 639 -16.21 -50.40 -7.56
CA TYR A 639 -15.42 -50.31 -6.35
C TYR A 639 -16.27 -50.57 -5.10
N ASP A 640 -15.62 -50.98 -4.03
CA ASP A 640 -16.24 -51.32 -2.75
C ASP A 640 -15.87 -50.28 -1.66
N VAL A 641 -14.73 -49.58 -1.81
CA VAL A 641 -14.26 -48.54 -0.90
C VAL A 641 -13.56 -47.44 -1.71
N TYR A 642 -13.76 -46.19 -1.33
CA TYR A 642 -12.93 -45.05 -1.73
C TYR A 642 -11.86 -44.78 -0.66
N LEU A 643 -10.60 -44.67 -1.08
CA LEU A 643 -9.45 -44.40 -0.21
C LEU A 643 -8.80 -43.09 -0.61
N MET A 644 -8.54 -42.24 0.38
CA MET A 644 -7.79 -40.98 0.23
C MET A 644 -6.61 -40.98 1.19
N THR A 645 -5.46 -40.46 0.77
CA THR A 645 -4.20 -40.44 1.55
C THR A 645 -3.62 -39.04 1.73
N SER A 646 -4.43 -38.00 1.49
CA SER A 646 -3.94 -36.62 1.40
C SER A 646 -3.40 -36.08 2.72
N GLU A 647 -2.36 -35.25 2.66
CA GLU A 647 -1.74 -34.61 3.83
C GLU A 647 -2.47 -33.30 4.22
N TRP A 648 -3.06 -32.60 3.27
CA TRP A 648 -3.89 -31.42 3.53
C TRP A 648 -5.03 -31.30 2.50
N GLU A 649 -6.19 -30.82 2.95
CA GLU A 649 -7.40 -30.62 2.14
C GLU A 649 -8.24 -29.45 2.68
N GLY A 650 -9.09 -28.87 1.83
CA GLY A 650 -10.30 -28.15 2.28
C GLY A 650 -11.40 -29.18 2.58
N VAL A 651 -12.56 -29.05 1.95
CA VAL A 651 -13.52 -30.16 1.83
C VAL A 651 -13.34 -30.84 0.47
N PRO A 652 -12.81 -32.08 0.39
CA PRO A 652 -12.40 -32.67 -0.88
C PRO A 652 -13.59 -33.11 -1.75
N ASN A 653 -13.66 -32.57 -2.97
CA ASN A 653 -14.71 -32.92 -3.94
C ASN A 653 -14.80 -34.42 -4.24
N THR A 654 -13.65 -35.10 -4.42
CA THR A 654 -13.63 -36.54 -4.75
C THR A 654 -14.20 -37.40 -3.64
N LEU A 655 -14.03 -36.99 -2.37
CA LEU A 655 -14.64 -37.65 -1.22
C LEU A 655 -16.15 -37.49 -1.23
N LEU A 656 -16.63 -36.25 -1.43
CA LEU A 656 -18.07 -35.96 -1.48
C LEU A 656 -18.75 -36.68 -2.66
N GLU A 657 -18.12 -36.69 -3.83
CA GLU A 657 -18.61 -37.38 -5.02
C GLU A 657 -18.69 -38.91 -4.77
N ALA A 658 -17.73 -39.51 -4.05
CA ALA A 658 -17.78 -40.92 -3.66
C ALA A 658 -18.89 -41.22 -2.64
N MET A 659 -19.06 -40.35 -1.63
CA MET A 659 -20.16 -40.44 -0.67
C MET A 659 -21.53 -40.34 -1.35
N THR A 660 -21.65 -39.53 -2.40
CA THR A 660 -22.91 -39.35 -3.14
C THR A 660 -23.36 -40.61 -3.86
N VAL A 661 -22.46 -41.50 -4.29
CA VAL A 661 -22.85 -42.77 -4.92
C VAL A 661 -23.03 -43.92 -3.91
N GLY A 662 -22.82 -43.67 -2.62
CA GLY A 662 -22.94 -44.67 -1.55
C GLY A 662 -21.74 -45.61 -1.45
N VAL A 663 -20.53 -45.15 -1.82
CA VAL A 663 -19.30 -45.91 -1.62
C VAL A 663 -18.69 -45.56 -0.25
N PRO A 664 -18.45 -46.53 0.65
CA PRO A 664 -17.76 -46.30 1.91
C PRO A 664 -16.41 -45.61 1.70
N ALA A 665 -16.09 -44.61 2.50
CA ALA A 665 -14.85 -43.85 2.39
C ALA A 665 -13.92 -44.09 3.59
N ILE A 666 -12.62 -44.25 3.29
CA ILE A 666 -11.52 -44.19 4.25
C ILE A 666 -10.68 -42.96 3.90
N ALA A 667 -10.52 -42.04 4.85
CA ALA A 667 -9.73 -40.83 4.61
C ALA A 667 -9.11 -40.28 5.90
N PRO A 668 -7.97 -39.56 5.82
CA PRO A 668 -7.36 -38.91 6.96
C PRO A 668 -8.12 -37.67 7.42
N LEU A 669 -8.15 -37.43 8.73
CA LEU A 669 -8.74 -36.24 9.35
C LEU A 669 -7.84 -35.01 9.19
N VAL A 670 -7.69 -34.54 7.95
CA VAL A 670 -6.92 -33.34 7.59
C VAL A 670 -7.85 -32.24 7.09
N GLY A 671 -7.58 -30.99 7.51
CA GLY A 671 -8.38 -29.83 7.11
C GLY A 671 -9.88 -30.02 7.32
N GLY A 672 -10.68 -29.81 6.27
CA GLY A 672 -12.15 -29.91 6.32
C GLY A 672 -12.71 -31.33 6.21
N VAL A 673 -11.88 -32.37 6.11
CA VAL A 673 -12.37 -33.77 5.94
C VAL A 673 -13.25 -34.22 7.11
N GLY A 674 -12.90 -33.83 8.34
CA GLY A 674 -13.65 -34.18 9.55
C GLY A 674 -15.05 -33.55 9.63
N GLU A 675 -15.38 -32.61 8.74
CA GLU A 675 -16.72 -31.99 8.68
C GLU A 675 -17.75 -32.88 7.96
N VAL A 676 -17.27 -33.85 7.17
CA VAL A 676 -18.11 -34.78 6.40
C VAL A 676 -17.83 -36.25 6.68
N LEU A 677 -16.62 -36.58 7.17
CA LEU A 677 -16.20 -37.93 7.51
C LEU A 677 -15.97 -38.10 9.02
N ASP A 678 -16.80 -38.92 9.66
CA ASP A 678 -16.62 -39.38 11.04
C ASP A 678 -16.91 -40.89 11.15
N GLU A 679 -16.94 -41.44 12.37
CA GLU A 679 -17.25 -42.87 12.60
C GLU A 679 -18.65 -43.29 12.12
N ARG A 680 -19.56 -42.35 11.89
CA ARG A 680 -20.92 -42.60 11.43
C ARG A 680 -21.04 -42.54 9.91
N THR A 681 -20.21 -41.75 9.24
CA THR A 681 -20.27 -41.54 7.77
C THR A 681 -19.16 -42.27 7.00
N GLY A 682 -18.16 -42.82 7.69
CA GLY A 682 -17.14 -43.67 7.07
C GLY A 682 -16.06 -44.08 8.07
N TYR A 683 -14.81 -44.14 7.61
CA TYR A 683 -13.68 -44.63 8.40
C TYR A 683 -12.58 -43.57 8.47
N PRO A 684 -12.60 -42.72 9.51
CA PRO A 684 -11.59 -41.68 9.68
C PRO A 684 -10.23 -42.26 10.07
N VAL A 685 -9.16 -41.71 9.53
CA VAL A 685 -7.78 -42.03 9.88
C VAL A 685 -7.16 -40.84 10.61
N GLU A 686 -6.72 -41.03 11.85
CA GLU A 686 -6.22 -39.92 12.69
C GLU A 686 -4.88 -39.36 12.20
N ARG A 687 -4.05 -40.19 11.55
CA ARG A 687 -2.73 -39.83 11.05
C ARG A 687 -2.59 -40.18 9.59
N PHE A 688 -2.43 -39.16 8.74
CA PHE A 688 -2.38 -39.37 7.29
C PHE A 688 -1.17 -40.21 6.84
N ASP A 689 -0.09 -40.22 7.61
CA ASP A 689 1.20 -40.89 7.31
C ASP A 689 1.31 -42.31 7.86
N ASP A 690 0.27 -42.83 8.54
CA ASP A 690 0.29 -44.16 9.15
C ASP A 690 -0.44 -45.18 8.29
N ALA A 691 0.31 -45.89 7.44
CA ALA A 691 -0.22 -46.95 6.58
C ALA A 691 -0.96 -48.07 7.36
N GLY A 692 -0.60 -48.30 8.62
CA GLY A 692 -1.21 -49.31 9.47
C GLY A 692 -2.67 -49.00 9.77
N LEU A 693 -2.99 -47.72 10.02
CA LEU A 693 -4.36 -47.28 10.31
C LEU A 693 -5.28 -47.43 9.08
N TYR A 694 -4.78 -47.17 7.87
CA TYR A 694 -5.55 -47.43 6.66
C TYR A 694 -5.81 -48.93 6.45
N ALA A 695 -4.81 -49.77 6.74
CA ALA A 695 -4.98 -51.22 6.68
C ALA A 695 -5.98 -51.72 7.73
N ASP A 696 -5.97 -51.18 8.94
CA ASP A 696 -6.97 -51.46 9.99
C ASP A 696 -8.38 -51.09 9.53
N ALA A 697 -8.54 -49.92 8.90
CA ALA A 697 -9.81 -49.47 8.35
C ALA A 697 -10.31 -50.38 7.21
N LEU A 698 -9.42 -50.84 6.32
CA LEU A 698 -9.75 -51.80 5.27
C LEU A 698 -10.15 -53.17 5.84
N GLU A 699 -9.50 -53.62 6.90
CA GLU A 699 -9.85 -54.85 7.62
C GLU A 699 -11.21 -54.71 8.33
N ALA A 700 -11.54 -53.54 8.88
CA ALA A 700 -12.85 -53.24 9.44
C ALA A 700 -13.96 -53.32 8.37
N VAL A 701 -13.70 -52.82 7.15
CA VAL A 701 -14.64 -52.96 6.02
C VAL A 701 -14.83 -54.43 5.62
N LEU A 702 -13.75 -55.21 5.60
CA LEU A 702 -13.80 -56.64 5.29
C LEU A 702 -14.59 -57.45 6.31
N SER A 703 -14.54 -57.05 7.59
CA SER A 703 -15.11 -57.80 8.70
C SER A 703 -16.59 -57.47 8.98
N ASP A 704 -17.07 -56.27 8.62
CA ASP A 704 -18.48 -55.87 8.82
C ASP A 704 -19.04 -55.04 7.65
N VAL A 705 -19.41 -55.75 6.59
CA VAL A 705 -19.98 -55.17 5.35
C VAL A 705 -21.32 -54.46 5.60
N GLU A 706 -22.11 -54.92 6.58
CA GLU A 706 -23.40 -54.30 6.90
C GLU A 706 -23.18 -52.93 7.53
N GLN A 707 -22.27 -52.84 8.51
CA GLN A 707 -21.88 -51.56 9.08
C GLN A 707 -21.26 -50.61 8.04
N SER A 708 -20.43 -51.12 7.12
CA SER A 708 -19.91 -50.27 6.03
C SER A 708 -21.01 -49.67 5.17
N ARG A 709 -22.09 -50.41 4.91
CA ARG A 709 -23.25 -49.91 4.15
C ARG A 709 -24.03 -48.86 4.93
N ASP A 710 -24.26 -49.08 6.22
CA ASP A 710 -24.94 -48.09 7.06
C ASP A 710 -24.17 -46.77 7.11
N ARG A 711 -22.83 -46.84 7.23
CA ARG A 711 -21.96 -45.66 7.17
C ARG A 711 -22.05 -44.95 5.82
N ALA A 712 -21.99 -45.69 4.72
CA ALA A 712 -22.11 -45.13 3.38
C ALA A 712 -23.48 -44.47 3.12
N GLN A 713 -24.56 -45.06 3.64
CA GLN A 713 -25.90 -44.47 3.57
C GLN A 713 -25.97 -43.16 4.36
N ALA A 714 -25.41 -43.12 5.57
CA ALA A 714 -25.36 -41.90 6.37
C ALA A 714 -24.53 -40.78 5.68
N ALA A 715 -23.40 -41.15 5.05
CA ALA A 715 -22.61 -40.23 4.23
C ALA A 715 -23.42 -39.69 3.03
N HIS A 716 -24.12 -40.57 2.31
CA HIS A 716 -24.98 -40.20 1.18
C HIS A 716 -26.06 -39.20 1.60
N ASP A 717 -26.77 -39.49 2.69
CA ASP A 717 -27.84 -38.63 3.20
C ASP A 717 -27.31 -37.26 3.66
N LEU A 718 -26.12 -37.22 4.30
CA LEU A 718 -25.45 -35.99 4.68
C LEU A 718 -25.10 -35.13 3.46
N VAL A 719 -24.50 -35.75 2.43
CA VAL A 719 -24.07 -35.02 1.24
C VAL A 719 -25.27 -34.45 0.48
N ARG A 720 -26.33 -35.25 0.29
CA ARG A 720 -27.59 -34.77 -0.33
C ARG A 720 -28.23 -33.61 0.42
N ALA A 721 -28.12 -33.57 1.74
CA ALA A 721 -28.75 -32.53 2.55
C ALA A 721 -27.96 -31.21 2.56
N LYS A 722 -26.63 -31.25 2.48
CA LYS A 722 -25.77 -30.08 2.69
C LYS A 722 -25.05 -29.55 1.45
N PHE A 723 -24.88 -30.38 0.42
CA PHE A 723 -24.08 -30.07 -0.77
C PHE A 723 -24.93 -30.10 -2.05
N SER A 724 -26.24 -29.86 -1.91
CA SER A 724 -27.17 -29.75 -3.04
C SER A 724 -27.17 -28.34 -3.65
N VAL A 725 -27.80 -28.21 -4.82
CA VAL A 725 -28.01 -26.91 -5.46
C VAL A 725 -28.86 -26.01 -4.57
N GLU A 726 -29.92 -26.56 -3.98
CA GLU A 726 -30.84 -25.82 -3.11
C GLU A 726 -30.14 -25.30 -1.86
N ALA A 727 -29.33 -26.14 -1.19
CA ALA A 727 -28.58 -25.72 -0.02
C ALA A 727 -27.51 -24.66 -0.34
N PHE A 728 -26.88 -24.76 -1.52
CA PHE A 728 -25.92 -23.75 -1.98
C PHE A 728 -26.62 -22.41 -2.23
N ASP A 729 -27.72 -22.43 -2.97
CA ASP A 729 -28.47 -21.21 -3.33
C ASP A 729 -29.03 -20.54 -2.05
N GLU A 730 -29.60 -21.30 -1.11
CA GLU A 730 -30.05 -20.80 0.21
C GLU A 730 -28.90 -20.22 1.05
N GLY A 731 -27.75 -20.90 1.08
CA GLY A 731 -26.56 -20.42 1.78
C GLY A 731 -26.05 -19.09 1.22
N MET A 732 -26.00 -18.97 -0.11
CA MET A 732 -25.57 -17.75 -0.80
C MET A 732 -26.56 -16.59 -0.59
N GLU A 733 -27.87 -16.86 -0.62
CA GLU A 733 -28.92 -15.87 -0.31
C GLU A 733 -28.84 -15.35 1.13
N SER A 734 -28.30 -16.14 2.05
CA SER A 734 -28.13 -15.74 3.45
C SER A 734 -26.95 -14.79 3.69
N VAL A 735 -26.03 -14.65 2.72
CA VAL A 735 -24.86 -13.77 2.83
C VAL A 735 -25.29 -12.31 2.59
N PRO A 736 -25.14 -11.42 3.59
CA PRO A 736 -25.55 -10.02 3.45
C PRO A 736 -24.88 -9.34 2.26
N HIS A 737 -25.64 -8.52 1.53
CA HIS A 737 -25.18 -7.73 0.38
C HIS A 737 -24.66 -8.53 -0.82
N TYR A 738 -24.62 -9.86 -0.79
CA TYR A 738 -24.02 -10.62 -1.88
C TYR A 738 -24.81 -10.48 -3.18
N LEU A 739 -26.13 -10.72 -3.12
CA LEU A 739 -27.00 -10.67 -4.31
C LEU A 739 -27.48 -9.26 -4.68
N ASP A 740 -27.56 -8.37 -3.70
CA ASP A 740 -28.15 -7.03 -3.86
C ASP A 740 -27.12 -5.90 -3.90
N GLY A 741 -25.86 -6.18 -3.58
CA GLY A 741 -24.83 -5.16 -3.42
C GLY A 741 -25.04 -4.32 -2.16
N LEU A 742 -24.32 -3.20 -2.11
CA LEU A 742 -24.57 -2.15 -1.13
C LEU A 742 -25.86 -1.40 -1.50
N ALA A 743 -26.61 -0.94 -0.51
CA ALA A 743 -27.76 -0.07 -0.80
C ALA A 743 -27.25 1.18 -1.53
N ASP A 744 -27.93 1.59 -2.61
CA ASP A 744 -27.67 2.88 -3.23
C ASP A 744 -27.94 3.96 -2.16
N PRO A 745 -26.95 4.80 -1.80
CA PRO A 745 -27.25 5.98 -1.01
C PRO A 745 -28.10 6.88 -1.90
N GLU A 746 -29.43 6.79 -1.77
CA GLU A 746 -30.35 7.69 -2.43
C GLU A 746 -30.05 9.12 -1.96
N GLY A 747 -29.44 9.93 -2.84
CA GLY A 747 -29.65 11.38 -2.84
C GLY A 747 -29.01 12.23 -1.74
N GLU A 748 -28.26 11.66 -0.80
CA GLU A 748 -27.47 12.42 0.15
C GLU A 748 -26.00 12.34 -0.25
N ALA A 749 -25.53 13.37 -0.97
CA ALA A 749 -24.23 13.93 -0.67
C ALA A 749 -24.32 14.43 0.78
N ASP A 750 -24.31 13.50 1.74
CA ASP A 750 -24.27 13.84 3.14
C ASP A 750 -22.95 14.57 3.33
N ALA A 751 -23.11 15.87 3.50
CA ALA A 751 -22.30 16.69 4.33
C ALA A 751 -21.97 15.91 5.61
N VAL A 752 -20.90 15.12 5.56
CA VAL A 752 -20.11 14.86 6.74
C VAL A 752 -19.51 16.22 7.09
N SER A 753 -20.23 16.93 7.96
CA SER A 753 -19.63 17.94 8.83
C SER A 753 -18.30 17.40 9.32
N PRO A 754 -17.20 18.17 9.22
CA PRO A 754 -15.87 17.73 9.65
C PRO A 754 -15.84 17.74 11.18
N GLU A 755 -16.43 16.73 11.81
CA GLU A 755 -15.97 16.34 13.13
C GLU A 755 -14.79 15.39 12.91
N GLU A 756 -13.61 15.83 13.34
CA GLU A 756 -12.44 14.98 13.45
C GLU A 756 -12.82 13.68 14.17
N PRO A 757 -12.30 12.50 13.75
CA PRO A 757 -12.67 11.25 14.39
C PRO A 757 -12.35 11.31 15.89
N GLU A 758 -13.37 11.12 16.72
CA GLU A 758 -13.28 11.24 18.17
C GLU A 758 -12.23 10.29 18.77
N ILE A 759 -11.09 10.81 19.23
CA ILE A 759 -10.03 10.02 19.89
C ILE A 759 -10.44 9.76 21.33
N ARG A 760 -10.40 8.48 21.75
CA ARG A 760 -10.77 8.06 23.11
C ARG A 760 -9.66 7.26 23.77
N PHE A 761 -9.68 7.25 25.11
CA PHE A 761 -8.68 6.56 25.94
C PHE A 761 -9.28 5.43 26.77
N VAL A 762 -8.55 4.33 26.88
CA VAL A 762 -8.88 3.13 27.66
C VAL A 762 -7.68 2.66 28.48
N ALA A 763 -7.90 1.98 29.59
CA ALA A 763 -6.84 1.43 30.43
C ALA A 763 -7.30 0.19 31.20
N ASP A 764 -6.35 -0.53 31.82
CA ASP A 764 -6.66 -1.67 32.68
C ASP A 764 -7.13 -1.24 34.07
N ASP A 765 -7.78 -2.15 34.81
CA ASP A 765 -8.31 -1.90 36.15
C ASP A 765 -7.30 -1.32 37.16
N GLU A 766 -6.02 -1.66 37.05
CA GLU A 766 -4.99 -1.07 37.91
C GLU A 766 -4.75 0.40 37.56
N THR A 767 -4.58 0.72 36.28
CA THR A 767 -4.37 2.09 35.82
C THR A 767 -5.63 2.95 36.03
N LEU A 768 -6.83 2.41 35.80
CA LEU A 768 -8.09 3.13 36.05
C LEU A 768 -8.24 3.53 37.52
N ARG A 769 -7.93 2.63 38.46
CA ARG A 769 -7.94 2.95 39.89
C ARG A 769 -6.91 4.01 40.26
N PHE A 770 -5.75 4.01 39.59
CA PHE A 770 -4.74 5.03 39.78
C PHE A 770 -5.19 6.39 39.22
N LEU A 771 -5.74 6.42 38.00
CA LEU A 771 -6.26 7.63 37.36
C LEU A 771 -7.39 8.27 38.19
N ALA A 772 -8.25 7.46 38.81
CA ALA A 772 -9.31 7.93 39.70
C ALA A 772 -8.84 8.41 41.09
N SER A 773 -7.55 8.27 41.42
CA SER A 773 -6.98 8.74 42.70
C SER A 773 -6.42 10.16 42.61
N ASP A 774 -6.11 10.78 43.75
CA ASP A 774 -5.47 12.11 43.83
C ASP A 774 -3.93 12.06 43.75
N ALA A 775 -3.33 10.90 43.45
CA ALA A 775 -1.87 10.74 43.43
C ALA A 775 -1.19 11.63 42.37
N PRO A 776 -0.09 12.35 42.65
CA PRO A 776 0.59 13.15 41.64
C PRO A 776 1.07 12.29 40.46
N ARG A 777 0.87 12.77 39.23
CA ARG A 777 1.22 12.03 38.00
C ARG A 777 1.75 12.95 36.90
N VAL A 778 2.39 12.34 35.92
CA VAL A 778 2.85 12.98 34.69
C VAL A 778 2.48 12.09 33.51
N LEU A 779 1.87 12.67 32.48
CA LEU A 779 1.55 11.94 31.25
C LEU A 779 2.78 11.92 30.34
N MET A 780 3.05 10.78 29.73
CA MET A 780 4.18 10.61 28.82
C MET A 780 3.71 10.10 27.48
N PHE A 781 4.04 10.85 26.44
CA PHE A 781 3.73 10.47 25.07
C PHE A 781 5.03 10.41 24.25
N ALA A 782 5.28 9.28 23.60
CA ALA A 782 6.46 9.10 22.76
C ALA A 782 6.09 8.51 21.40
N GLY A 783 6.87 8.83 20.38
CA GLY A 783 6.61 8.44 18.99
C GLY A 783 6.49 6.94 18.70
N SER A 784 6.97 6.10 19.61
CA SER A 784 6.78 4.65 19.52
C SER A 784 5.33 4.24 19.71
N ALA A 785 4.53 4.98 20.47
CA ALA A 785 3.17 4.62 20.85
C ALA A 785 3.01 3.16 21.34
N GLY A 786 4.06 2.59 21.96
CA GLY A 786 4.09 1.21 22.45
C GLY A 786 4.68 0.16 21.49
N TYR A 787 5.04 0.55 20.26
CA TYR A 787 5.72 -0.32 19.29
C TYR A 787 7.25 -0.36 19.48
N ALA A 788 7.88 -1.49 19.16
CA ALA A 788 9.31 -1.71 19.35
C ALA A 788 10.16 -1.01 18.26
N ASN A 789 10.29 0.30 18.40
CA ASN A 789 11.18 1.14 17.60
C ASN A 789 12.42 1.50 18.43
N TYR A 790 13.59 1.02 17.99
CA TYR A 790 14.85 1.08 18.74
C TYR A 790 15.13 2.44 19.39
N GLY A 791 15.04 3.54 18.63
CA GLY A 791 15.35 4.85 19.16
C GLY A 791 14.24 5.42 20.05
N ASP A 792 12.99 5.34 19.60
CA ASP A 792 11.85 5.92 20.31
C ASP A 792 11.62 5.25 21.67
N VAL A 793 11.89 3.94 21.78
CA VAL A 793 11.86 3.19 23.04
C VAL A 793 12.94 3.70 24.01
N LEU A 794 14.18 3.86 23.54
CA LEU A 794 15.28 4.35 24.37
C LEU A 794 15.04 5.79 24.85
N GLN A 795 14.52 6.66 23.97
CA GLN A 795 14.12 8.02 24.32
C GLN A 795 13.09 8.02 25.46
N HIS A 796 12.01 7.24 25.31
CA HIS A 796 10.95 7.14 26.32
C HIS A 796 11.50 6.64 27.67
N LYS A 797 12.30 5.56 27.66
CA LYS A 797 12.91 5.00 28.88
C LYS A 797 13.84 5.99 29.59
N ASN A 798 14.62 6.76 28.83
CA ASN A 798 15.49 7.76 29.42
C ASN A 798 14.70 8.87 30.12
N VAL A 799 13.64 9.37 29.50
CA VAL A 799 12.80 10.42 30.09
C VAL A 799 12.02 9.90 31.31
N LEU A 800 11.53 8.66 31.27
CA LEU A 800 10.92 7.99 32.44
C LEU A 800 11.89 7.96 33.62
N ARG A 801 13.16 7.59 33.39
CA ARG A 801 14.21 7.65 34.42
C ARG A 801 14.38 9.07 34.96
N GLN A 802 14.49 10.07 34.09
CA GLN A 802 14.73 11.47 34.51
C GLN A 802 13.63 11.99 35.44
N TRP A 803 12.36 11.67 35.13
CA TRP A 803 11.23 12.01 36.01
C TRP A 803 11.26 11.23 37.32
N ALA A 804 11.53 9.93 37.28
CA ALA A 804 11.63 9.10 38.49
C ALA A 804 12.76 9.57 39.44
N GLU A 805 13.88 10.06 38.90
CA GLU A 805 14.99 10.61 39.67
C GLU A 805 14.73 12.03 40.20
N SER A 806 14.05 12.86 39.41
CA SER A 806 13.88 14.29 39.73
C SER A 806 12.61 14.59 40.54
N ALA A 807 11.54 13.81 40.36
CA ALA A 807 10.27 13.95 41.08
C ALA A 807 9.67 12.57 41.41
N PRO A 808 10.24 11.84 42.38
CA PRO A 808 9.82 10.47 42.72
C PRO A 808 8.39 10.37 43.29
N ASP A 809 7.80 11.49 43.68
CA ASP A 809 6.41 11.61 44.13
C ASP A 809 5.40 11.68 42.97
N ARG A 810 5.86 11.97 41.75
CA ARG A 810 5.03 12.00 40.53
C ARG A 810 5.19 10.70 39.77
N THR A 811 4.10 9.95 39.64
CA THR A 811 4.14 8.66 38.93
C THR A 811 3.91 8.86 37.43
N PRO A 812 4.80 8.39 36.54
CA PRO A 812 4.58 8.43 35.11
C PRO A 812 3.41 7.55 34.65
N VAL A 813 2.67 8.06 33.66
CA VAL A 813 1.65 7.31 32.92
C VAL A 813 1.99 7.40 31.43
N SER A 814 2.39 6.28 30.84
CA SER A 814 2.72 6.23 29.41
C SER A 814 1.46 6.09 28.58
N VAL A 815 1.38 6.81 27.48
CA VAL A 815 0.24 6.76 26.55
C VAL A 815 0.67 6.06 25.25
N PHE A 816 0.00 4.95 24.94
CA PHE A 816 0.29 4.06 23.81
C PHE A 816 -0.91 3.88 22.90
N HIS A 817 -0.71 3.36 21.69
CA HIS A 817 -1.79 3.02 20.78
C HIS A 817 -2.43 1.71 21.21
N VAL A 818 -3.76 1.55 21.11
CA VAL A 818 -4.46 0.32 21.52
C VAL A 818 -3.93 -0.94 20.82
N GLY A 819 -3.44 -0.80 19.59
CA GLY A 819 -2.80 -1.88 18.84
C GLY A 819 -1.53 -2.47 19.50
N SER A 820 -0.95 -1.82 20.51
CA SER A 820 0.16 -2.38 21.30
C SER A 820 -0.30 -3.13 22.56
N ALA A 821 -1.57 -3.03 22.96
CA ALA A 821 -2.03 -3.56 24.25
C ALA A 821 -1.91 -5.08 24.37
N GLY A 822 -2.06 -5.82 23.27
CA GLY A 822 -1.91 -7.28 23.23
C GLY A 822 -2.80 -8.01 24.26
N SER A 823 -2.21 -8.96 25.00
CA SER A 823 -2.84 -9.64 26.14
C SER A 823 -2.45 -9.01 27.48
N PRO A 824 -3.11 -9.32 28.60
CA PRO A 824 -2.68 -8.88 29.93
C PRO A 824 -1.22 -9.25 30.28
N GLU A 825 -0.73 -10.39 29.79
CA GLU A 825 0.68 -10.78 29.93
C GLU A 825 1.60 -9.89 29.09
N HIS A 826 1.16 -9.48 27.90
CA HIS A 826 1.87 -8.51 27.07
C HIS A 826 1.91 -7.13 27.74
N LEU A 827 0.82 -6.69 28.38
CA LEU A 827 0.81 -5.47 29.17
C LEU A 827 1.85 -5.52 30.30
N ALA A 828 1.98 -6.65 31.00
CA ALA A 828 3.01 -6.82 32.01
C ALA A 828 4.42 -6.71 31.39
N ALA A 829 4.63 -7.28 30.20
CA ALA A 829 5.88 -7.14 29.47
C ALA A 829 6.15 -5.69 29.04
N LEU A 830 5.14 -4.96 28.53
CA LEU A 830 5.27 -3.53 28.19
C LEU A 830 5.67 -2.69 29.41
N ARG A 831 5.02 -2.94 30.56
CA ARG A 831 5.35 -2.29 31.84
C ARG A 831 6.81 -2.54 32.22
N ASP A 832 7.26 -3.78 32.08
CA ASP A 832 8.64 -4.17 32.38
C ASP A 832 9.64 -3.57 31.39
N TRP A 833 9.36 -3.58 30.09
CA TRP A 833 10.24 -3.06 29.04
C TRP A 833 10.43 -1.56 29.13
N TYR A 834 9.33 -0.81 29.25
CA TYR A 834 9.37 0.65 29.36
C TYR A 834 9.70 1.13 30.78
N ARG A 835 9.68 0.23 31.78
CA ARG A 835 9.88 0.56 33.20
C ARG A 835 8.82 1.55 33.72
N THR A 836 7.58 1.34 33.30
CA THR A 836 6.42 2.14 33.71
C THR A 836 5.35 1.24 34.34
N ARG A 837 4.66 1.74 35.36
CA ARG A 837 3.61 0.98 36.04
C ARG A 837 2.24 1.19 35.40
N HIS A 838 1.99 2.39 34.90
CA HIS A 838 0.67 2.79 34.41
C HIS A 838 0.75 3.13 32.93
N ILE A 839 -0.16 2.52 32.17
CA ILE A 839 -0.25 2.68 30.71
C ILE A 839 -1.71 2.96 30.36
N VAL A 840 -1.92 4.01 29.58
CA VAL A 840 -3.21 4.32 28.95
C VAL A 840 -3.07 4.08 27.45
N PHE A 841 -4.12 3.54 26.84
CA PHE A 841 -4.18 3.30 25.42
C PHE A 841 -5.14 4.29 24.76
N PHE A 842 -4.74 4.92 23.67
CA PHE A 842 -5.64 5.68 22.81
C PHE A 842 -6.10 4.82 21.64
N HIS A 843 -7.32 5.08 21.16
CA HIS A 843 -7.89 4.43 20.00
C HIS A 843 -8.85 5.39 19.27
N ARG A 844 -9.10 5.09 18.00
CA ARG A 844 -10.15 5.72 17.19
C ARG A 844 -11.45 4.92 17.26
N PRO A 845 -12.62 5.51 16.90
CA PRO A 845 -13.91 4.84 17.04
C PRO A 845 -14.05 3.54 16.25
N ASP A 846 -13.26 3.36 15.19
CA ASP A 846 -13.25 2.19 14.32
C ASP A 846 -12.28 1.08 14.78
N GLU A 847 -11.53 1.29 15.85
CA GLU A 847 -10.51 0.36 16.33
C GLU A 847 -11.01 -0.55 17.45
N GLU A 848 -10.74 -1.84 17.34
CA GLU A 848 -11.11 -2.84 18.33
C GLU A 848 -10.35 -2.62 19.64
N ILE A 849 -11.08 -2.69 20.75
CA ILE A 849 -10.54 -2.52 22.10
C ILE A 849 -10.55 -3.89 22.78
N PRO A 850 -9.42 -4.38 23.30
CA PRO A 850 -9.39 -5.61 24.09
C PRO A 850 -10.39 -5.57 25.25
N GLU A 851 -11.17 -6.64 25.45
CA GLU A 851 -12.24 -6.70 26.46
C GLU A 851 -11.79 -6.43 27.91
N TRP A 852 -10.49 -6.60 28.18
CA TRP A 852 -9.89 -6.36 29.50
C TRP A 852 -9.47 -4.90 29.75
N LEU A 853 -9.65 -4.02 28.76
CA LEU A 853 -9.47 -2.58 28.88
C LEU A 853 -10.84 -1.91 28.99
N ALA A 854 -10.93 -0.86 29.81
CA ALA A 854 -12.15 -0.07 29.96
C ALA A 854 -11.87 1.44 29.77
N PRO A 855 -12.88 2.23 29.35
CA PRO A 855 -12.75 3.66 29.15
C PRO A 855 -12.19 4.39 30.36
N THR A 856 -11.26 5.33 30.13
CA THR A 856 -10.75 6.18 31.20
C THR A 856 -11.82 7.18 31.65
N PRO A 857 -11.91 7.49 32.95
CA PRO A 857 -12.78 8.57 33.41
C PRO A 857 -12.28 9.92 32.87
N SER A 858 -13.21 10.85 32.65
CA SER A 858 -12.85 12.25 32.35
C SER A 858 -12.17 12.89 33.56
N ALA A 859 -11.05 13.55 33.33
CA ALA A 859 -10.26 14.25 34.35
C ALA A 859 -10.52 15.77 34.36
N GLU A 860 -11.78 16.19 34.21
CA GLU A 860 -12.17 17.61 34.23
C GLU A 860 -11.61 18.36 35.46
N GLY A 861 -10.80 19.39 35.21
CA GLY A 861 -10.19 20.24 36.24
C GLY A 861 -8.89 19.73 36.85
N ALA A 862 -8.33 18.63 36.32
CA ALA A 862 -6.98 18.19 36.67
C ALA A 862 -5.90 18.96 35.88
N ALA A 863 -4.76 19.20 36.54
CA ALA A 863 -3.67 20.05 36.08
C ALA A 863 -2.35 19.26 35.96
N TRP A 864 -2.32 18.22 35.12
CA TRP A 864 -1.17 17.33 35.04
C TRP A 864 -0.16 17.78 33.98
N PRO A 865 1.16 17.71 34.24
CA PRO A 865 2.16 17.95 33.21
C PRO A 865 2.19 16.78 32.23
N THR A 866 2.45 17.09 30.96
CA THR A 866 2.67 16.12 29.89
C THR A 866 4.06 16.34 29.30
N HIS A 867 4.86 15.27 29.26
CA HIS A 867 6.14 15.27 28.55
C HIS A 867 5.98 14.47 27.25
N VAL A 868 6.07 15.18 26.12
CA VAL A 868 6.09 14.61 24.78
C VAL A 868 7.54 14.42 24.34
N VAL A 869 7.89 13.19 23.98
CA VAL A 869 9.28 12.74 23.84
C VAL A 869 9.56 12.21 22.44
N GLY A 870 10.76 12.52 21.94
CA GLY A 870 11.36 11.80 20.82
C GLY A 870 10.75 12.10 19.45
N GLY A 871 11.45 11.72 18.38
CA GLY A 871 11.32 12.41 17.09
C GLY A 871 11.28 11.51 15.86
N GLY A 872 10.35 11.82 14.97
CA GLY A 872 10.14 11.15 13.68
C GLY A 872 8.74 11.35 13.13
N TYR A 873 7.79 11.63 14.03
CA TYR A 873 6.35 11.55 13.76
C TYR A 873 5.66 12.92 13.66
N LEU A 874 6.24 14.00 14.19
CA LEU A 874 5.78 15.37 13.90
C LEU A 874 6.29 15.81 12.53
N ASN A 875 5.69 15.21 11.50
CA ASN A 875 5.92 15.51 10.10
C ASN A 875 4.57 15.51 9.36
N LYS A 876 4.57 15.83 8.06
CA LYS A 876 3.34 15.87 7.25
C LYS A 876 2.50 14.58 7.20
N GLU A 877 3.11 13.41 7.42
CA GLU A 877 2.44 12.12 7.27
C GLU A 877 1.64 11.75 8.53
N TRP A 878 2.24 11.95 9.72
CA TRP A 878 1.64 11.52 10.99
C TRP A 878 1.35 12.65 11.97
N GLY A 879 1.99 13.81 11.77
CA GLY A 879 2.04 14.91 12.72
C GLY A 879 0.67 15.43 13.13
N PRO A 880 -0.26 15.71 12.18
CA PRO A 880 -1.60 16.17 12.54
C PRO A 880 -2.34 15.16 13.43
N GLY A 881 -2.25 13.86 13.10
CA GLY A 881 -2.87 12.79 13.89
C GLY A 881 -2.28 12.68 15.30
N TYR A 882 -0.96 12.83 15.43
CA TYR A 882 -0.30 12.82 16.73
C TYR A 882 -0.62 14.06 17.57
N ILE A 883 -0.72 15.24 16.95
CA ILE A 883 -1.16 16.47 17.64
C ILE A 883 -2.61 16.31 18.13
N ALA A 884 -3.49 15.74 17.32
CA ALA A 884 -4.87 15.46 17.73
C ALA A 884 -4.94 14.50 18.93
N VAL A 885 -4.08 13.46 18.99
CA VAL A 885 -3.99 12.59 20.18
C VAL A 885 -3.52 13.38 21.40
N ILE A 886 -2.48 14.21 21.26
CA ILE A 886 -1.94 15.03 22.36
C ILE A 886 -3.00 16.04 22.86
N ASP A 887 -3.81 16.59 21.96
CA ASP A 887 -4.89 17.52 22.29
C ASP A 887 -6.06 16.79 22.98
N ALA A 888 -6.47 15.62 22.48
CA ALA A 888 -7.46 14.78 23.13
C ALA A 888 -7.00 14.29 24.53
N MET A 889 -5.70 14.04 24.72
CA MET A 889 -5.12 13.77 26.04
C MET A 889 -5.34 14.96 26.98
N ALA A 890 -5.25 16.19 26.48
CA ALA A 890 -5.53 17.39 27.28
C ALA A 890 -6.95 17.40 27.80
N ASP A 891 -7.91 17.11 26.92
CA ASP A 891 -9.33 17.22 27.23
C ASP A 891 -9.86 16.05 28.06
N GLN A 892 -9.49 14.81 27.73
CA GLN A 892 -10.00 13.63 28.43
C GLN A 892 -9.17 13.26 29.67
N LEU A 893 -7.85 13.44 29.61
CA LEU A 893 -6.93 13.07 30.69
C LEU A 893 -6.39 14.28 31.45
N GLY A 894 -6.90 15.50 31.28
CA GLY A 894 -6.56 16.63 32.17
C GLY A 894 -5.09 17.07 32.12
N ALA A 895 -4.50 17.10 30.92
CA ALA A 895 -3.18 17.69 30.72
C ALA A 895 -3.28 19.21 30.55
N GLU A 896 -2.56 19.97 31.40
CA GLU A 896 -2.62 21.44 31.35
C GLU A 896 -1.31 22.04 30.80
N THR A 897 -0.16 21.48 31.22
CA THR A 897 1.16 21.99 30.84
C THR A 897 1.94 20.97 30.01
N PHE A 898 2.45 21.39 28.85
CA PHE A 898 3.17 20.55 27.90
C PHE A 898 4.65 20.90 27.81
N LEU A 899 5.48 19.86 27.78
CA LEU A 899 6.91 19.92 27.55
C LEU A 899 7.24 18.99 26.38
N PHE A 900 7.99 19.47 25.40
CA PHE A 900 8.50 18.66 24.30
C PHE A 900 10.03 18.56 24.40
N SER A 901 10.59 17.40 24.06
CA SER A 901 12.04 17.23 23.91
C SER A 901 12.36 16.28 22.75
N GLY A 902 13.46 16.55 22.05
CA GLY A 902 13.94 15.65 20.99
C GLY A 902 13.13 15.69 19.68
N MET A 903 12.29 16.71 19.48
CA MET A 903 11.42 16.80 18.30
C MET A 903 12.21 17.10 17.02
N GLN A 904 11.86 16.45 15.92
CA GLN A 904 12.25 16.88 14.57
C GLN A 904 11.03 17.36 13.83
N ILE A 905 11.12 18.59 13.33
CA ILE A 905 10.00 19.36 12.83
C ILE A 905 10.26 19.66 11.35
N ASP A 906 9.34 19.27 10.49
CA ASP A 906 9.27 19.78 9.12
C ASP A 906 8.46 21.09 9.07
N ASP A 907 8.51 21.79 7.93
CA ASP A 907 7.83 23.09 7.79
C ASP A 907 6.30 22.95 7.82
N PHE A 908 5.77 21.81 7.38
CA PHE A 908 4.32 21.57 7.30
C PHE A 908 3.66 21.54 8.68
N ILE A 909 4.34 20.96 9.68
CA ILE A 909 3.73 20.79 11.01
C ILE A 909 3.82 22.05 11.89
N VAL A 910 4.59 23.07 11.49
CA VAL A 910 4.82 24.28 12.31
C VAL A 910 3.51 25.03 12.64
N PRO A 911 2.58 25.28 11.69
CA PRO A 911 1.31 25.95 12.01
C PRO A 911 0.48 25.18 13.04
N HIS A 912 0.44 23.85 12.97
CA HIS A 912 -0.26 23.01 13.94
C HIS A 912 0.36 23.11 15.36
N ILE A 913 1.69 23.23 15.43
CA ILE A 913 2.39 23.45 16.71
C ILE A 913 2.05 24.83 17.30
N VAL A 914 1.94 25.86 16.46
CA VAL A 914 1.55 27.21 16.89
C VAL A 914 0.13 27.20 17.44
N ASP A 915 -0.83 26.68 16.68
CA ASP A 915 -2.23 26.55 17.10
C ASP A 915 -2.35 25.79 18.44
N PHE A 916 -1.67 24.64 18.54
CA PHE A 916 -1.61 23.89 19.79
C PHE A 916 -1.04 24.74 20.95
N ALA A 917 0.03 25.49 20.72
CA ALA A 917 0.70 26.32 21.74
C ALA A 917 -0.04 27.64 22.06
N GLU A 918 -1.05 28.02 21.28
CA GLU A 918 -2.00 29.10 21.59
C GLU A 918 -3.15 28.60 22.47
N ARG A 919 -3.58 27.36 22.25
CA ARG A 919 -4.68 26.72 22.99
C ARG A 919 -4.23 26.08 24.30
N ARG A 920 -2.98 25.60 24.38
CA ARG A 920 -2.42 24.85 25.52
C ARG A 920 -1.15 25.51 26.06
N GLU A 921 -0.88 25.33 27.36
CA GLU A 921 0.32 25.90 28.00
C GLU A 921 1.57 25.07 27.65
N VAL A 922 2.40 25.57 26.73
CA VAL A 922 3.69 24.94 26.39
C VAL A 922 4.83 25.58 27.19
N SER A 923 5.38 24.83 28.15
CA SER A 923 6.52 25.26 28.99
C SER A 923 7.84 25.30 28.22
N ALA A 924 8.08 24.31 27.36
CA ALA A 924 9.15 24.37 26.37
C ALA A 924 8.86 23.43 25.21
N PHE A 925 9.25 23.87 24.02
CA PHE A 925 9.20 23.07 22.81
C PHE A 925 10.62 22.71 22.37
N GLY A 926 11.06 21.52 22.78
CA GLY A 926 12.42 21.03 22.58
C GLY A 926 12.63 20.28 21.29
N THR A 927 13.61 20.72 20.49
CA THR A 927 13.94 20.12 19.18
C THR A 927 15.31 19.45 19.20
N ARG A 928 15.49 18.36 18.43
CA ARG A 928 16.73 17.60 18.37
C ARG A 928 17.82 18.17 17.45
N ASP A 929 17.45 18.98 16.46
CA ASP A 929 18.39 19.54 15.50
C ASP A 929 18.21 21.06 15.34
N ARG A 930 19.27 21.71 14.86
CA ARG A 930 19.33 23.18 14.77
C ARG A 930 18.37 23.77 13.75
N GLN A 931 18.02 23.03 12.69
CA GLN A 931 17.07 23.51 11.69
C GLN A 931 15.65 23.48 12.26
N SER A 932 15.26 22.39 12.93
CA SER A 932 14.01 22.30 13.69
C SER A 932 13.95 23.39 14.77
N PHE A 933 15.04 23.61 15.50
CA PHE A 933 15.10 24.69 16.50
C PHE A 933 14.86 26.07 15.88
N ALA A 934 15.50 26.38 14.75
CA ALA A 934 15.32 27.66 14.07
C ALA A 934 13.85 27.88 13.64
N ARG A 935 13.20 26.84 13.10
CA ARG A 935 11.78 26.85 12.72
C ARG A 935 10.87 27.13 13.91
N VAL A 936 11.00 26.32 14.96
CA VAL A 936 10.15 26.45 16.16
C VAL A 936 10.45 27.74 16.91
N ARG A 937 11.69 28.21 16.97
CA ARG A 937 12.04 29.49 17.60
C ARG A 937 11.42 30.68 16.89
N ALA A 938 11.35 30.65 15.55
CA ALA A 938 10.66 31.68 14.80
C ALA A 938 9.15 31.73 15.13
N ALA A 939 8.56 30.57 15.45
CA ALA A 939 7.13 30.42 15.74
C ALA A 939 6.76 30.68 17.22
N LEU A 940 7.51 30.11 18.16
CA LEU A 940 7.17 30.08 19.60
C LEU A 940 8.04 31.00 20.47
N GLY A 941 9.04 31.67 19.89
CA GLY A 941 9.94 32.60 20.59
C GLY A 941 10.74 31.91 21.69
N ASP A 942 10.72 32.50 22.88
CA ASP A 942 11.49 32.04 24.07
C ASP A 942 10.96 30.74 24.68
N ARG A 943 9.93 30.12 24.09
CA ARG A 943 9.47 28.78 24.46
C ARG A 943 10.22 27.67 23.71
N ALA A 944 10.95 27.98 22.64
CA ALA A 944 11.69 26.99 21.87
C ALA A 944 13.02 26.63 22.56
N ALA A 945 13.41 25.35 22.55
CA ALA A 945 14.70 24.89 23.10
C ALA A 945 15.41 23.94 22.14
N HIS A 946 16.74 24.04 22.02
CA HIS A 946 17.55 22.99 21.40
C HIS A 946 17.92 21.98 22.49
N THR A 947 17.27 20.82 22.48
CA THR A 947 17.38 19.81 23.55
C THR A 947 18.24 18.63 23.16
N PHE A 948 18.67 18.58 21.88
CA PHE A 948 19.25 17.41 21.25
C PHE A 948 18.34 16.17 21.43
N ASP A 949 18.89 14.96 21.31
CA ASP A 949 18.11 13.72 21.31
C ASP A 949 18.06 13.04 22.69
N ASP A 950 16.88 12.57 23.10
CA ASP A 950 16.64 11.95 24.40
C ASP A 950 17.23 10.54 24.57
N LEU A 951 17.74 9.89 23.52
CA LEU A 951 18.44 8.61 23.68
C LEU A 951 19.94 8.77 23.98
N TRP A 952 20.48 9.99 23.86
CA TRP A 952 21.92 10.24 23.88
C TRP A 952 22.59 9.75 25.16
N GLU A 953 22.01 10.02 26.35
CA GLU A 953 22.60 9.65 27.63
C GLU A 953 22.72 8.12 27.83
N ILE A 954 21.98 7.33 27.05
CA ILE A 954 22.09 5.86 27.06
C ILE A 954 23.22 5.44 26.14
N ILE A 955 23.20 5.86 24.87
CA ILE A 955 24.14 5.35 23.87
C ILE A 955 25.54 5.94 24.02
N SER A 956 25.68 7.14 24.59
CA SER A 956 26.99 7.78 24.81
C SER A 956 27.81 7.07 25.90
N ALA A 957 27.15 6.26 26.74
CA ALA A 957 27.80 5.45 27.76
C ALA A 957 28.24 4.07 27.25
N TRP A 958 27.88 3.71 26.02
CA TRP A 958 28.23 2.42 25.44
C TRP A 958 29.66 2.43 24.88
N GLU A 959 30.39 1.37 25.19
CA GLU A 959 31.77 1.14 24.74
C GLU A 959 31.79 0.28 23.47
N ALA A 960 32.54 0.73 22.47
CA ALA A 960 32.76 -0.01 21.23
C ALA A 960 33.68 -1.22 21.44
N ALA A 961 33.57 -2.22 20.55
CA ALA A 961 34.54 -3.30 20.49
C ALA A 961 35.94 -2.73 20.19
N PRO A 962 37.02 -3.23 20.82
CA PRO A 962 38.37 -2.82 20.46
C PRO A 962 38.66 -3.18 18.99
N PRO A 963 39.28 -2.28 18.20
CA PRO A 963 39.53 -2.51 16.79
C PRO A 963 40.43 -3.74 16.58
N THR A 964 39.94 -4.70 15.78
CA THR A 964 40.67 -5.92 15.43
C THR A 964 41.72 -5.64 14.32
N PRO A 965 42.88 -6.34 14.25
CA PRO A 965 43.98 -6.01 13.31
C PRO A 965 43.62 -6.03 11.81
N SER A 966 44.38 -5.28 11.00
CA SER A 966 44.06 -4.82 9.63
C SER A 966 43.99 -5.85 8.50
N ASP A 967 43.98 -7.15 8.79
CA ASP A 967 43.99 -8.22 7.76
C ASP A 967 42.64 -8.96 7.69
N ARG A 968 41.58 -8.40 8.31
CA ARG A 968 40.22 -8.95 8.26
C ARG A 968 39.41 -8.37 7.08
N PRO A 969 38.42 -9.10 6.55
CA PRO A 969 37.55 -8.57 5.52
C PRO A 969 36.75 -7.35 6.01
N PHE A 970 36.36 -6.49 5.06
CA PHE A 970 35.51 -5.32 5.33
C PHE A 970 34.16 -5.78 5.91
N ARG A 971 33.71 -5.15 6.99
CA ARG A 971 32.47 -5.50 7.69
C ARG A 971 31.49 -4.34 7.62
N LEU A 972 30.36 -4.59 6.98
CA LEU A 972 29.30 -3.62 6.74
C LEU A 972 28.13 -3.86 7.68
N GLY A 973 27.70 -2.83 8.42
CA GLY A 973 26.38 -2.82 9.05
C GLY A 973 25.30 -2.49 8.03
N LEU A 974 24.19 -3.21 8.03
CA LEU A 974 23.06 -2.95 7.13
C LEU A 974 21.75 -2.92 7.90
N HIS A 975 21.11 -1.76 7.94
CA HIS A 975 19.75 -1.59 8.46
C HIS A 975 18.82 -1.16 7.32
N ILE A 976 17.72 -1.89 7.12
CA ILE A 976 16.77 -1.68 6.04
C ILE A 976 15.40 -1.44 6.64
N ASN A 977 14.70 -0.42 6.14
CA ASN A 977 13.28 -0.24 6.38
C ASN A 977 12.61 0.01 5.01
N ALA A 978 11.76 -0.92 4.58
CA ALA A 978 11.10 -0.88 3.27
C ALA A 978 9.66 -0.37 3.39
N SER A 979 9.53 0.88 3.83
CA SER A 979 8.23 1.58 3.95
C SER A 979 8.12 2.69 2.90
N GLY A 980 6.89 2.99 2.45
CA GLY A 980 6.64 4.02 1.42
C GLY A 980 7.22 5.41 1.75
N TYR A 981 7.31 5.77 3.03
CA TYR A 981 7.88 7.05 3.47
C TYR A 981 9.43 7.11 3.46
N VAL A 982 10.12 5.97 3.31
CA VAL A 982 11.57 5.91 3.08
C VAL A 982 11.89 6.09 1.57
N GLY A 983 10.90 5.90 0.69
CA GLY A 983 10.93 6.15 -0.76
C GLY A 983 10.62 4.93 -1.62
N ASP A 984 10.19 5.14 -2.88
CA ASP A 984 9.93 4.06 -3.85
C ASP A 984 11.23 3.41 -4.33
N ASP A 985 11.31 2.09 -4.50
CA ASP A 985 12.51 1.35 -4.93
C ASP A 985 13.71 1.32 -3.93
N VAL A 986 13.48 1.45 -2.62
CA VAL A 986 14.56 1.36 -1.59
C VAL A 986 15.40 0.10 -1.74
N ILE A 987 14.79 -1.03 -2.07
CA ILE A 987 15.48 -2.31 -2.27
C ILE A 987 16.46 -2.23 -3.44
N ALA A 988 16.04 -1.71 -4.60
CA ALA A 988 16.90 -1.59 -5.77
C ALA A 988 18.12 -0.72 -5.50
N HIS A 989 17.92 0.40 -4.79
CA HIS A 989 19.02 1.31 -4.47
C HIS A 989 20.01 0.72 -3.45
N ILE A 990 19.52 0.01 -2.44
CA ILE A 990 20.40 -0.71 -1.52
C ILE A 990 21.16 -1.80 -2.28
N SER A 991 20.53 -2.52 -3.21
CA SER A 991 21.21 -3.50 -4.07
C SER A 991 22.36 -2.88 -4.87
N GLU A 992 22.19 -1.66 -5.39
CA GLU A 992 23.27 -0.91 -6.05
C GLU A 992 24.42 -0.59 -5.11
N MET A 993 24.12 -0.08 -3.91
CA MET A 993 25.14 0.22 -2.90
C MET A 993 25.88 -1.04 -2.42
N LEU A 994 25.19 -2.16 -2.23
CA LEU A 994 25.83 -3.43 -1.88
C LEU A 994 26.73 -3.92 -3.02
N GLY A 995 26.33 -3.71 -4.27
CA GLY A 995 27.18 -3.94 -5.45
C GLY A 995 28.44 -3.08 -5.44
N GLU A 996 28.33 -1.80 -5.07
CA GLU A 996 29.47 -0.90 -4.91
C GLU A 996 30.42 -1.31 -3.78
N VAL A 997 29.88 -1.80 -2.65
CA VAL A 997 30.69 -2.35 -1.55
C VAL A 997 31.47 -3.56 -2.06
N LEU A 998 30.82 -4.52 -2.72
CA LEU A 998 31.50 -5.73 -3.22
C LEU A 998 32.49 -5.45 -4.35
N GLN A 999 32.30 -4.37 -5.11
CA GLN A 999 33.26 -3.95 -6.11
C GLN A 999 34.58 -3.48 -5.48
N ARG A 1000 34.50 -2.79 -4.33
CA ARG A 1000 35.66 -2.25 -3.59
C ARG A 1000 36.25 -3.24 -2.61
N HIS A 1001 35.38 -4.03 -1.99
CA HIS A 1001 35.70 -5.01 -0.95
C HIS A 1001 35.05 -6.36 -1.31
N PRO A 1002 35.66 -7.15 -2.21
CA PRO A 1002 35.07 -8.40 -2.69
C PRO A 1002 34.79 -9.45 -1.60
N ASP A 1003 35.56 -9.42 -0.51
CA ASP A 1003 35.42 -10.34 0.62
C ASP A 1003 34.55 -9.77 1.76
N ALA A 1004 33.81 -8.68 1.51
CA ALA A 1004 33.02 -8.01 2.54
C ALA A 1004 32.02 -8.96 3.22
N ARG A 1005 31.81 -8.74 4.52
CA ARG A 1005 30.77 -9.40 5.32
C ARG A 1005 29.74 -8.38 5.75
N VAL A 1006 28.51 -8.82 5.92
CA VAL A 1006 27.40 -7.96 6.33
C VAL A 1006 26.82 -8.42 7.66
N THR A 1007 26.56 -7.45 8.55
CA THR A 1007 25.80 -7.62 9.78
C THR A 1007 24.52 -6.83 9.65
N LEU A 1008 23.39 -7.51 9.71
CA LEU A 1008 22.08 -6.90 9.70
C LEU A 1008 21.79 -6.28 11.06
N LEU A 1009 21.39 -5.02 11.04
CA LEU A 1009 21.00 -4.26 12.20
C LEU A 1009 19.47 -4.18 12.17
N ASN A 1010 18.76 -4.97 12.99
CA ASN A 1010 17.30 -4.93 13.04
C ASN A 1010 16.84 -3.91 14.09
N ALA A 1011 16.40 -2.73 13.65
CA ALA A 1011 16.04 -1.62 14.56
C ALA A 1011 14.54 -1.41 14.75
N TYR A 1012 13.72 -2.21 14.06
CA TYR A 1012 12.26 -2.20 14.15
C TYR A 1012 11.75 -3.62 14.38
N ASP A 1013 10.76 -3.74 15.26
CA ASP A 1013 9.86 -4.89 15.38
C ASP A 1013 8.44 -4.30 15.53
N ASP A 1014 8.02 -3.61 14.47
CA ASP A 1014 6.80 -2.82 14.43
C ASP A 1014 5.71 -3.63 13.73
N ARG A 1015 4.53 -3.72 14.36
CA ARG A 1015 3.40 -4.49 13.83
C ARG A 1015 2.51 -3.69 12.87
N ARG A 1016 2.80 -2.39 12.68
CA ARG A 1016 2.05 -1.55 11.74
C ARG A 1016 2.31 -1.99 10.31
N ALA A 1017 1.24 -2.13 9.52
CA ALA A 1017 1.27 -2.67 8.15
C ALA A 1017 2.17 -1.87 7.18
N GLU A 1018 2.45 -0.61 7.51
CA GLU A 1018 3.27 0.31 6.71
C GLU A 1018 4.77 0.17 6.98
N VAL A 1019 5.20 -0.53 8.04
CA VAL A 1019 6.60 -0.67 8.45
C VAL A 1019 7.13 -2.07 8.16
N VAL A 1020 8.05 -2.19 7.21
CA VAL A 1020 8.75 -3.44 6.92
C VAL A 1020 10.16 -3.40 7.55
N ASP A 1021 10.38 -4.22 8.58
CA ASP A 1021 11.67 -4.31 9.30
C ASP A 1021 12.82 -4.89 8.44
N THR A 1022 14.05 -4.87 8.97
CA THR A 1022 15.24 -5.32 8.23
C THR A 1022 15.15 -6.78 7.79
N LEU A 1023 14.60 -7.66 8.65
CA LEU A 1023 14.52 -9.09 8.39
C LEU A 1023 13.42 -9.41 7.37
N ALA A 1024 12.27 -8.74 7.45
CA ALA A 1024 11.20 -8.84 6.47
C ALA A 1024 11.62 -8.25 5.12
N ALA A 1025 12.31 -7.09 5.12
CA ALA A 1025 12.76 -6.41 3.92
C ALA A 1025 13.77 -7.23 3.11
N LEU A 1026 14.54 -8.12 3.75
CA LEU A 1026 15.44 -9.03 3.03
C LEU A 1026 14.71 -9.94 2.04
N ARG A 1027 13.47 -10.31 2.33
CA ARG A 1027 12.66 -11.13 1.41
C ARG A 1027 12.34 -10.39 0.12
N LEU A 1028 12.36 -9.05 0.14
CA LEU A 1028 12.09 -8.21 -1.03
C LEU A 1028 13.28 -8.12 -1.98
N PHE A 1029 14.48 -8.50 -1.55
CA PHE A 1029 15.65 -8.53 -2.43
C PHE A 1029 15.63 -9.69 -3.45
N ASP A 1030 14.80 -10.72 -3.22
CA ASP A 1030 14.77 -11.94 -4.06
C ASP A 1030 16.21 -12.46 -4.31
N ASP A 1031 16.59 -12.75 -5.55
CA ASP A 1031 17.94 -13.19 -5.93
C ASP A 1031 19.02 -12.09 -5.91
N THR A 1032 18.68 -10.85 -5.55
CA THR A 1032 19.59 -9.69 -5.68
C THR A 1032 20.41 -9.38 -4.43
N PHE A 1033 20.11 -9.99 -3.28
CA PHE A 1033 20.92 -9.83 -2.08
C PHE A 1033 22.26 -10.57 -2.24
N PRO A 1034 23.41 -9.88 -2.24
CA PRO A 1034 24.63 -10.47 -2.76
C PRO A 1034 25.47 -11.24 -1.72
N PHE A 1035 25.00 -11.36 -0.47
CA PHE A 1035 25.71 -12.05 0.60
C PHE A 1035 25.04 -13.39 0.95
N ALA A 1036 25.80 -14.48 0.88
CA ALA A 1036 25.30 -15.82 1.20
C ALA A 1036 25.15 -16.09 2.71
N THR A 1037 25.85 -15.34 3.55
CA THR A 1037 25.81 -15.44 5.01
C THR A 1037 25.89 -14.05 5.61
N PHE A 1038 25.19 -13.84 6.72
CA PHE A 1038 25.18 -12.59 7.46
C PHE A 1038 24.94 -12.84 8.94
N ASP A 1039 25.40 -11.91 9.78
CA ASP A 1039 25.07 -11.88 11.21
C ASP A 1039 23.87 -10.97 11.46
N VAL A 1040 23.17 -11.15 12.58
CA VAL A 1040 22.04 -10.28 12.98
C VAL A 1040 22.29 -9.70 14.36
N VAL A 1041 22.12 -8.39 14.50
CA VAL A 1041 22.04 -7.69 15.77
C VAL A 1041 20.66 -7.05 15.87
N ASP A 1042 19.86 -7.54 16.80
CA ASP A 1042 18.49 -7.08 17.03
C ASP A 1042 18.47 -5.89 17.98
N LEU A 1043 18.65 -4.70 17.40
CA LEU A 1043 18.62 -3.43 18.12
C LEU A 1043 17.24 -3.18 18.73
N ALA A 1044 16.14 -3.52 18.04
CA ALA A 1044 14.79 -3.36 18.58
C ALA A 1044 14.63 -4.10 19.91
N ARG A 1045 15.01 -5.39 19.94
CA ARG A 1045 15.03 -6.18 21.17
C ARG A 1045 15.98 -5.61 22.23
N ILE A 1046 17.18 -5.20 21.83
CA ILE A 1046 18.14 -4.55 22.74
C ILE A 1046 17.52 -3.32 23.41
N SER A 1047 16.74 -2.50 22.70
CA SER A 1047 16.08 -1.33 23.33
C SER A 1047 15.07 -1.69 24.42
N LEU A 1048 14.34 -2.79 24.24
CA LEU A 1048 13.38 -3.30 25.23
C LEU A 1048 14.09 -3.84 26.47
N GLU A 1049 15.20 -4.56 26.27
CA GLU A 1049 15.96 -5.21 27.34
C GLU A 1049 16.90 -4.24 28.10
N THR A 1050 17.45 -3.21 27.43
CA THR A 1050 18.45 -2.30 28.03
C THR A 1050 17.81 -1.29 28.98
N ALA A 1051 18.18 -1.26 30.26
CA ALA A 1051 17.77 -0.20 31.16
C ALA A 1051 18.75 1.01 31.11
N PRO A 1052 18.26 2.26 31.28
CA PRO A 1052 19.15 3.42 31.29
C PRO A 1052 20.18 3.33 32.43
N GLY A 1053 21.48 3.40 32.09
CA GLY A 1053 22.59 3.29 33.05
C GLY A 1053 23.18 1.89 33.21
N GLU A 1054 22.67 0.88 32.50
CA GLU A 1054 23.30 -0.45 32.40
C GLU A 1054 24.55 -0.45 31.50
N PRO A 1055 25.48 -1.42 31.68
CA PRO A 1055 26.63 -1.60 30.80
C PRO A 1055 26.23 -1.81 29.34
N THR A 1056 27.17 -1.63 28.40
CA THR A 1056 26.96 -1.89 26.98
C THR A 1056 26.35 -3.28 26.74
N PRO A 1057 25.21 -3.37 26.03
CA PRO A 1057 24.59 -4.65 25.70
C PRO A 1057 25.56 -5.54 24.91
N GLU A 1058 25.55 -6.85 25.20
CA GLU A 1058 26.51 -7.80 24.60
C GLU A 1058 26.49 -7.79 23.07
N GLY A 1059 25.31 -7.69 22.45
CA GLY A 1059 25.17 -7.60 21.00
C GLY A 1059 25.81 -6.33 20.42
N VAL A 1060 25.75 -5.22 21.15
CA VAL A 1060 26.38 -3.94 20.76
C VAL A 1060 27.88 -3.96 21.00
N ALA A 1061 28.33 -4.51 22.14
CA ALA A 1061 29.74 -4.62 22.50
C ALA A 1061 30.54 -5.52 21.53
N ARG A 1062 29.86 -6.32 20.72
CA ARG A 1062 30.44 -7.21 19.70
C ARG A 1062 30.42 -6.61 18.28
N LEU A 1063 29.86 -5.42 18.09
CA LEU A 1063 29.86 -4.74 16.79
C LEU A 1063 31.28 -4.28 16.45
N ASP A 1064 31.94 -5.05 15.57
CA ASP A 1064 33.22 -4.72 14.95
C ASP A 1064 32.98 -4.48 13.46
N LEU A 1065 32.54 -3.27 13.12
CA LEU A 1065 32.14 -2.82 11.78
C LEU A 1065 33.06 -1.71 11.28
N ASP A 1066 33.29 -1.66 9.96
CA ASP A 1066 34.09 -0.61 9.32
C ASP A 1066 33.21 0.56 8.83
N ALA A 1067 31.97 0.27 8.43
CA ALA A 1067 30.96 1.27 8.07
C ALA A 1067 29.55 0.66 8.18
N ALA A 1068 28.51 1.50 8.16
CA ALA A 1068 27.12 1.07 8.09
C ALA A 1068 26.31 1.80 7.02
N ILE A 1069 25.28 1.14 6.47
CA ILE A 1069 24.20 1.74 5.67
C ILE A 1069 22.92 1.63 6.50
N THR A 1070 22.17 2.72 6.62
CA THR A 1070 20.94 2.72 7.43
C THR A 1070 19.85 3.64 6.89
N CYS A 1071 18.60 3.23 7.10
CA CYS A 1071 17.39 4.05 6.89
C CYS A 1071 16.94 4.81 8.16
N SER A 1072 17.66 4.72 9.28
CA SER A 1072 17.25 5.27 10.58
C SER A 1072 18.29 6.24 11.13
N TYR A 1073 17.81 7.41 11.54
CA TYR A 1073 18.60 8.42 12.23
C TYR A 1073 19.18 7.87 13.56
N HIS A 1074 18.35 7.21 14.36
CA HIS A 1074 18.76 6.66 15.65
C HIS A 1074 19.82 5.57 15.48
N THR A 1075 19.68 4.71 14.46
CA THR A 1075 20.72 3.73 14.13
C THR A 1075 22.01 4.43 13.67
N ALA A 1076 21.94 5.45 12.82
CA ALA A 1076 23.12 6.22 12.40
C ALA A 1076 23.83 6.89 13.58
N MET A 1077 23.06 7.46 14.51
CA MET A 1077 23.56 8.10 15.73
C MET A 1077 24.27 7.11 16.65
N THR A 1078 23.67 5.94 16.91
CA THR A 1078 24.30 4.87 17.68
C THR A 1078 25.59 4.38 17.03
N MET A 1079 25.60 4.15 15.71
CA MET A 1079 26.82 3.70 15.03
C MET A 1079 27.96 4.72 15.19
N ASN A 1080 27.67 6.02 14.99
CA ASN A 1080 28.69 7.06 15.15
C ASN A 1080 29.17 7.18 16.61
N ALA A 1081 28.28 7.02 17.61
CA ALA A 1081 28.66 7.01 19.02
C ALA A 1081 29.63 5.84 19.36
N LEU A 1082 29.48 4.71 18.67
CA LEU A 1082 30.38 3.55 18.78
C LEU A 1082 31.63 3.65 17.89
N GLY A 1083 31.87 4.78 17.22
CA GLY A 1083 33.02 4.95 16.35
C GLY A 1083 32.88 4.34 14.95
N VAL A 1084 31.66 3.95 14.54
CA VAL A 1084 31.35 3.37 13.22
C VAL A 1084 30.68 4.43 12.34
N PRO A 1085 31.31 4.89 11.24
CA PRO A 1085 30.67 5.81 10.30
C PRO A 1085 29.44 5.17 9.65
N ALA A 1086 28.33 5.90 9.56
CA ALA A 1086 27.08 5.39 9.02
C ALA A 1086 26.52 6.29 7.93
N PHE A 1087 26.30 5.73 6.74
CA PHE A 1087 25.63 6.38 5.64
C PHE A 1087 24.10 6.27 5.82
N LEU A 1088 23.47 7.42 6.05
CA LEU A 1088 22.01 7.54 6.17
C LEU A 1088 21.39 7.82 4.80
N LEU A 1089 20.43 6.99 4.38
CA LEU A 1089 19.69 7.15 3.13
C LEU A 1089 18.91 8.48 3.07
N ARG A 1090 19.01 9.17 1.93
CA ARG A 1090 18.44 10.51 1.67
C ARG A 1090 17.44 10.47 0.51
N ARG A 1091 16.16 10.19 0.77
CA ARG A 1091 15.15 10.09 -0.33
C ARG A 1091 13.91 10.96 -0.18
N SER A 1092 13.77 11.64 0.94
CA SER A 1092 12.81 12.74 1.11
C SER A 1092 13.51 13.96 1.72
N ALA A 1093 12.96 15.16 1.53
CA ALA A 1093 13.49 16.39 2.14
C ALA A 1093 13.61 16.25 3.67
N TYR A 1094 12.71 15.47 4.29
CA TYR A 1094 12.73 15.12 5.71
C TYR A 1094 13.96 14.27 6.12
N TYR A 1095 14.41 13.37 5.24
CA TYR A 1095 15.61 12.54 5.47
C TYR A 1095 16.91 13.22 5.04
N ALA A 1096 16.85 14.18 4.11
CA ALA A 1096 17.99 15.03 3.76
C ALA A 1096 18.47 15.83 4.99
N GLN A 1097 17.55 16.46 5.73
CA GLN A 1097 17.83 17.15 7.01
C GLN A 1097 18.60 16.24 8.00
N LYS A 1098 18.18 14.98 8.13
CA LYS A 1098 18.80 14.03 9.06
C LYS A 1098 20.26 13.74 8.70
N ALA A 1099 20.57 13.71 7.42
CA ALA A 1099 21.89 13.35 6.93
C ALA A 1099 22.88 14.53 6.91
N GLU A 1100 22.39 15.77 6.97
CA GLU A 1100 23.23 16.97 7.17
C GLU A 1100 23.87 16.99 8.56
N ILE A 1101 23.17 16.48 9.59
CA ILE A 1101 23.67 16.39 10.98
C ILE A 1101 25.01 15.63 11.05
N PHE A 1102 25.14 14.59 10.22
CA PHE A 1102 26.32 13.72 10.16
C PHE A 1102 27.38 14.21 9.16
N GLY A 1103 27.12 15.28 8.39
CA GLY A 1103 28.07 15.78 7.39
C GLY A 1103 28.39 14.78 6.26
N LEU A 1104 27.44 13.91 5.91
CA LEU A 1104 27.64 12.88 4.89
C LEU A 1104 27.76 13.48 3.47
N PRO A 1105 28.48 12.83 2.54
CA PRO A 1105 28.54 13.25 1.15
C PRO A 1105 27.21 12.96 0.43
N ASP A 1106 27.02 13.54 -0.75
CA ASP A 1106 25.79 13.39 -1.54
C ASP A 1106 25.66 12.01 -2.17
N ASP A 1107 26.78 11.33 -2.44
CA ASP A 1107 26.82 10.00 -3.05
C ASP A 1107 27.51 8.96 -2.16
N PHE A 1108 27.02 7.72 -2.23
CA PHE A 1108 27.54 6.60 -1.44
C PHE A 1108 28.97 6.20 -1.87
N ALA A 1109 29.29 6.31 -3.16
CA ALA A 1109 30.62 6.00 -3.70
C ALA A 1109 31.73 6.79 -2.99
N THR A 1110 31.50 8.08 -2.76
CA THR A 1110 32.41 8.99 -2.05
C THR A 1110 32.51 8.67 -0.56
N PHE A 1111 31.42 8.20 0.06
CA PHE A 1111 31.43 7.76 1.46
C PHE A 1111 32.28 6.49 1.62
N ILE A 1112 32.03 5.46 0.82
CA ILE A 1112 32.63 4.14 1.00
C ILE A 1112 34.14 4.12 0.66
N ASP A 1113 34.64 5.08 -0.12
CA ASP A 1113 36.07 5.22 -0.42
C ASP A 1113 36.91 5.63 0.81
N ALA A 1114 36.31 6.33 1.78
CA ALA A 1114 36.97 6.81 2.99
C ALA A 1114 35.95 7.06 4.13
N PRO A 1115 35.27 6.02 4.64
CA PRO A 1115 34.16 6.17 5.60
C PRO A 1115 34.61 6.87 6.89
N GLU A 1116 35.85 6.67 7.32
CA GLU A 1116 36.42 7.28 8.53
C GLU A 1116 36.43 8.81 8.52
N ARG A 1117 36.37 9.44 7.33
CA ARG A 1117 36.29 10.91 7.20
C ARG A 1117 34.94 11.47 7.62
N TYR A 1118 33.91 10.62 7.68
CA TYR A 1118 32.54 10.99 7.96
C TYR A 1118 32.07 10.52 9.33
N LEU A 1119 33.00 10.19 10.23
CA LEU A 1119 32.69 9.92 11.62
C LEU A 1119 32.31 11.24 12.32
N LYS A 1120 31.09 11.31 12.85
CA LYS A 1120 30.55 12.51 13.53
C LYS A 1120 31.09 12.63 14.95
N ASP A 1121 31.66 13.79 15.27
CA ASP A 1121 31.96 14.21 16.64
C ASP A 1121 30.73 14.92 17.25
N PHE A 1122 30.29 14.44 18.41
CA PHE A 1122 29.12 14.93 19.16
C PHE A 1122 29.49 15.75 20.40
N ALA A 1123 30.75 16.14 20.60
CA ALA A 1123 31.19 16.84 21.82
C ALA A 1123 30.41 18.13 22.12
N ALA A 1124 29.99 18.87 21.09
CA ALA A 1124 29.21 20.09 21.25
C ALA A 1124 27.76 19.78 21.66
N GLU A 1125 27.12 18.85 20.96
CA GLU A 1125 25.75 18.40 21.23
C GLU A 1125 25.64 17.75 22.62
N ASP A 1126 26.66 16.99 23.05
CA ASP A 1126 26.76 16.39 24.38
C ASP A 1126 26.85 17.46 25.50
N ALA A 1127 27.59 18.55 25.27
CA ALA A 1127 27.64 19.67 26.21
C ALA A 1127 26.29 20.39 26.33
N GLU A 1128 25.63 20.65 25.19
CA GLU A 1128 24.29 21.26 25.14
C GLU A 1128 23.25 20.36 25.82
N ARG A 1129 23.30 19.06 25.56
CA ARG A 1129 22.41 18.07 26.17
C ARG A 1129 22.56 18.03 27.68
N ARG A 1130 23.79 18.00 28.21
CA ARG A 1130 24.03 18.07 29.67
C ARG A 1130 23.45 19.33 30.29
N ALA A 1131 23.58 20.48 29.63
CA ALA A 1131 23.01 21.75 30.10
C ALA A 1131 21.48 21.75 30.07
N TRP A 1132 20.87 21.13 29.06
CA TRP A 1132 19.42 20.91 29.00
C TRP A 1132 18.93 20.00 30.13
N THR A 1133 19.53 18.81 30.30
CA THR A 1133 19.11 17.84 31.31
C THR A 1133 19.21 18.41 32.73
N ALA A 1134 20.19 19.26 33.02
CA ALA A 1134 20.28 19.97 34.31
C ALA A 1134 19.12 20.95 34.54
N ARG A 1135 18.73 21.72 33.51
CA ARG A 1135 17.59 22.65 33.57
C ARG A 1135 16.26 21.92 33.67
N LEU A 1136 16.10 20.86 32.89
CA LEU A 1136 14.93 19.99 32.93
C LEU A 1136 14.73 19.39 34.33
N ALA A 1137 15.79 18.86 34.95
CA ALA A 1137 15.72 18.32 36.30
C ALA A 1137 15.30 19.37 37.35
N ALA A 1138 15.77 20.61 37.22
CA ALA A 1138 15.36 21.72 38.08
C ALA A 1138 13.88 22.08 37.89
N TRP A 1139 13.43 22.15 36.63
CA TRP A 1139 12.02 22.42 36.30
C TRP A 1139 11.09 21.30 36.80
N ILE A 1140 11.48 20.02 36.65
CA ILE A 1140 10.71 18.88 37.17
C ILE A 1140 10.53 18.98 38.70
N ARG A 1141 11.53 19.49 39.43
CA ARG A 1141 11.45 19.74 40.89
C ARG A 1141 10.59 20.95 41.27
N GLY A 1142 10.03 21.67 40.29
CA GLY A 1142 9.25 22.89 40.50
C GLY A 1142 10.11 24.13 40.80
N GLU A 1143 11.40 24.11 40.47
CA GLU A 1143 12.26 25.30 40.56
C GLU A 1143 11.91 26.29 39.43
N SER A 1144 11.91 27.58 39.72
CA SER A 1144 11.63 28.65 38.74
C SER A 1144 12.79 28.82 37.76
N VAL A 1145 12.88 27.94 36.76
CA VAL A 1145 13.90 27.93 35.71
C VAL A 1145 13.24 28.05 34.34
N ALA A 1146 13.73 28.98 33.51
CA ALA A 1146 13.29 29.10 32.12
C ALA A 1146 13.92 27.99 31.27
N LEU A 1147 13.09 27.19 30.60
CA LEU A 1147 13.55 26.08 29.77
C LEU A 1147 13.99 26.53 28.36
N GLY A 1148 13.45 27.63 27.84
CA GLY A 1148 13.65 28.03 26.43
C GLY A 1148 14.82 28.98 26.10
N GLU A 1149 15.74 29.26 27.04
CA GLU A 1149 16.99 29.98 26.72
C GLU A 1149 18.22 29.06 26.83
N PRO A 1150 19.04 28.88 25.77
CA PRO A 1150 20.39 28.36 25.96
C PRO A 1150 21.22 29.39 26.73
N ALA A 1151 21.94 28.95 27.76
CA ALA A 1151 22.93 29.78 28.46
C ALA A 1151 24.13 30.12 27.56
#